data_AF-H2TLQ1-F1
#
_entry.id   AF-H2TLQ1-F1
#
_cell.length_a   1.000
_cell.length_b   1.000
_cell.length_c   1.000
_cell.angle_alpha   90.00
_cell.angle_beta   90.00
_cell.angle_gamma   90.00
#
_symmetry.space_group_name_H-M   'P 1'
#
loop_
_entity.id
_entity.type
_entity.pdbx_description
1 polymer ?
#
loop_
_entity_poly.entity_id
_entity_poly.type
_entity_poly.pdbx_seq_one_letter_code
_entity_poly.pdbx_strand_id
1 'polypeptide(L)'
;MVNAWFAERVHSIHPSAPKENPPQHPRTQHPVPGTPTRKISASEFDRPLRPIVVKDAEGSLTFLSDADRETVPVRAAAMGEGGGVHVGGCDEAGSWCGRDRCARLLELVKEVSSHLDVTALCHKIFLHINELIAADRYSLFLVGEDSSNRKFLVSRLFDVAEGSTVEESSSSCIRLEWNKGIVGHVAATGQPLNIKNAYEDSRFNAEVDLITGYKTHSILCLPIKNHRDEVVGVAQAINKKSGDDAAFTDQDEKDFSAYLAFSGIVLHNAQLYETSQLENRRNQVLLDLASLIFEEQQCLKVLLRKFAGTILSFMQAQACTVFIADEDSMNSFSSVFHMEYEELGEVLDVPKRDCDVSQINYMYAQYVKNTMQTLNIADVTKDQRFPWTGENPDHTNDQIKSLLCTPIRNGKKDKVIGVCQLVNKMDEASDSVKAFNRNDEQFLEAFAIFCGLGIQNTQMYETVERAMAKQEVTLEVLSYHATASEEESRELQVTVVKHSRQQRHETCPRGPASTHQVATVPSAQSLRLLDFSFSDFELSDTETTLATIRMFVDLNLVQNFQMKYMNLCRWVLSVKKNYRKSVAYHNWRHAFNTAQSMFALLKSGRLQNNLNDLEVLALMIATLSHDLDHRGVNNSYIQRSDHPLAQLYCHSTMEHHHFDHCLMILNSPGNQILSSLSLDEYKSTLKMIERAILATDLALYMKRRGEFFELTKNSQFVWEDEQHRDLLRSMLMTACDISAITKPWPVQQRIAELVATEFFEQGDKERRELNIEPSDLMNREKKDKIPSMQVSFIDAICTQLYETLAGMSEYCSPLLEGCQKNRQQWKHLAEECEKGLVNGLV
;
A
#
# COMPACT_ATOMS: atom_id res chain seq x y z
N MET A 1 -6.97 8.40 -29.79
CA MET A 1 -8.09 9.04 -30.53
C MET A 1 -8.58 10.19 -29.66
N VAL A 2 -8.45 11.49 -29.95
CA VAL A 2 -8.32 12.26 -31.20
C VAL A 2 -7.60 13.57 -30.80
N ASN A 3 -6.41 13.85 -31.34
CA ASN A 3 -5.69 15.14 -31.22
C ASN A 3 -5.43 15.78 -32.60
N ALA A 4 -6.18 15.34 -33.61
CA ALA A 4 -6.20 15.92 -34.94
C ALA A 4 -7.62 16.40 -35.18
N TRP A 5 -7.90 17.70 -35.02
CA TRP A 5 -9.09 18.39 -35.58
C TRP A 5 -9.15 19.90 -35.24
N PHE A 6 -8.02 20.60 -35.17
CA PHE A 6 -8.04 22.08 -35.09
C PHE A 6 -8.00 22.67 -36.50
N ALA A 7 -9.19 22.93 -37.08
CA ALA A 7 -9.50 24.09 -37.96
C ALA A 7 -10.75 23.90 -38.86
N GLU A 8 -11.38 22.73 -38.93
CA GLU A 8 -12.55 22.55 -39.81
C GLU A 8 -13.87 22.39 -39.03
N ARG A 9 -14.78 23.35 -39.28
CA ARG A 9 -16.24 23.38 -39.01
C ARG A 9 -16.71 24.12 -37.76
N VAL A 10 -17.05 25.40 -37.98
CA VAL A 10 -18.01 26.18 -37.18
C VAL A 10 -19.37 26.11 -37.86
N HIS A 11 -20.38 25.48 -37.24
CA HIS A 11 -21.79 25.81 -37.41
C HIS A 11 -22.55 25.63 -36.09
N SER A 12 -23.41 26.61 -35.80
CA SER A 12 -24.12 26.88 -34.55
C SER A 12 -25.52 26.24 -34.52
N ILE A 13 -25.90 25.59 -33.40
CA ILE A 13 -27.32 25.23 -33.09
C ILE A 13 -27.59 25.32 -31.57
N HIS A 14 -28.74 25.91 -31.23
CA HIS A 14 -29.31 26.21 -29.91
C HIS A 14 -29.84 25.01 -29.09
N PRO A 15 -30.16 25.17 -27.77
CA PRO A 15 -30.35 24.07 -26.82
C PRO A 15 -31.81 23.60 -26.69
N SER A 16 -32.01 22.32 -26.38
CA SER A 16 -33.30 21.80 -25.86
C SER A 16 -33.10 20.76 -24.76
N ALA A 17 -34.02 20.80 -23.79
CA ALA A 17 -34.00 20.17 -22.47
C ALA A 17 -34.66 18.75 -22.47
N PRO A 18 -34.65 18.01 -21.33
CA PRO A 18 -34.63 16.54 -21.28
C PRO A 18 -36.01 15.89 -21.17
N LYS A 19 -36.11 14.58 -21.51
CA LYS A 19 -37.25 13.72 -21.18
C LYS A 19 -36.85 12.31 -20.74
N GLU A 20 -37.74 11.79 -19.90
CA GLU A 20 -37.65 10.68 -18.94
C GLU A 20 -37.70 9.25 -19.54
N ASN A 21 -37.29 8.28 -18.73
CA ASN A 21 -37.39 6.82 -18.93
C ASN A 21 -38.82 6.29 -18.88
N PRO A 22 -39.07 5.09 -19.47
CA PRO A 22 -39.61 3.99 -18.68
C PRO A 22 -39.01 2.59 -19.01
N PRO A 23 -39.29 1.53 -18.20
CA PRO A 23 -38.52 0.29 -18.18
C PRO A 23 -39.21 -0.89 -18.90
N GLN A 24 -38.42 -1.80 -19.50
CA GLN A 24 -38.86 -3.17 -19.83
C GLN A 24 -37.70 -4.19 -19.68
N HIS A 25 -37.97 -5.27 -18.96
CA HIS A 25 -37.16 -6.50 -18.91
C HIS A 25 -37.24 -7.28 -20.24
N PRO A 26 -36.20 -8.10 -20.57
CA PRO A 26 -36.46 -9.54 -20.52
C PRO A 26 -35.28 -10.43 -20.05
N ARG A 27 -35.70 -11.54 -19.41
CA ARG A 27 -35.14 -12.89 -19.22
C ARG A 27 -33.69 -13.17 -19.69
N THR A 28 -32.86 -13.58 -18.73
CA THR A 28 -31.53 -14.19 -18.88
C THR A 28 -31.59 -15.72 -18.89
N GLN A 29 -30.77 -16.33 -19.76
CA GLN A 29 -30.41 -17.74 -19.79
C GLN A 29 -29.29 -18.03 -18.79
N HIS A 30 -29.28 -19.23 -18.19
CA HIS A 30 -28.25 -19.71 -17.27
C HIS A 30 -26.94 -20.10 -17.98
N PRO A 31 -25.79 -19.87 -17.33
CA PRO A 31 -24.76 -20.93 -17.24
C PRO A 31 -24.18 -21.12 -15.82
N VAL A 32 -23.98 -22.41 -15.48
CA VAL A 32 -22.94 -23.09 -14.65
C VAL A 32 -22.37 -22.40 -13.39
N PRO A 33 -22.30 -23.06 -12.21
CA PRO A 33 -21.91 -22.45 -10.94
C PRO A 33 -20.39 -22.33 -10.80
N GLY A 34 -19.87 -21.10 -10.91
CA GLY A 34 -18.59 -20.69 -10.34
C GLY A 34 -18.78 -20.19 -8.90
N THR A 35 -17.87 -20.57 -8.00
CA THR A 35 -17.84 -20.13 -6.60
C THR A 35 -17.77 -18.58 -6.52
N PRO A 36 -18.66 -17.89 -5.79
CA PRO A 36 -18.59 -16.44 -5.67
C PRO A 36 -17.52 -16.02 -4.65
N THR A 37 -16.45 -15.40 -5.12
CA THR A 37 -15.52 -14.62 -4.29
C THR A 37 -16.18 -13.31 -3.90
N ARG A 38 -16.61 -13.21 -2.64
CA ARG A 38 -17.07 -11.95 -2.04
C ARG A 38 -15.84 -11.07 -1.75
N LYS A 39 -15.74 -9.92 -2.41
CA LYS A 39 -14.75 -8.87 -2.05
C LYS A 39 -15.22 -8.20 -0.77
N ILE A 40 -14.57 -8.54 0.34
CA ILE A 40 -14.78 -7.97 1.67
C ILE A 40 -13.92 -6.69 1.75
N SER A 41 -14.49 -5.57 2.19
CA SER A 41 -13.76 -4.31 2.34
C SER A 41 -13.02 -4.27 3.69
N ALA A 42 -11.94 -3.48 3.79
CA ALA A 42 -11.15 -3.35 5.02
C ALA A 42 -11.97 -2.93 6.26
N SER A 43 -13.14 -2.31 6.09
CA SER A 43 -14.02 -1.93 7.20
C SER A 43 -14.83 -3.10 7.80
N GLU A 44 -14.81 -4.28 7.19
CA GLU A 44 -15.45 -5.48 7.75
C GLU A 44 -14.53 -6.26 8.71
N PHE A 45 -13.22 -6.00 8.71
CA PHE A 45 -12.25 -6.60 9.64
C PHE A 45 -12.32 -6.02 11.06
N ASP A 46 -12.76 -4.76 11.19
CA ASP A 46 -12.83 -4.03 12.47
C ASP A 46 -14.13 -4.26 13.27
N ARG A 47 -15.02 -5.13 12.78
CA ARG A 47 -16.22 -5.48 13.54
C ARG A 47 -15.88 -6.60 14.52
N PRO A 48 -15.96 -6.38 15.84
CA PRO A 48 -15.92 -7.50 16.78
C PRO A 48 -17.04 -8.47 16.38
N LEU A 49 -16.70 -9.75 16.30
CA LEU A 49 -17.70 -10.81 16.11
C LEU A 49 -18.81 -10.57 17.14
N ARG A 50 -20.06 -10.42 16.67
CA ARG A 50 -21.20 -10.18 17.56
C ARG A 50 -21.21 -11.29 18.61
N PRO A 51 -21.16 -10.97 19.91
CA PRO A 51 -21.22 -12.00 20.92
C PRO A 51 -22.57 -12.73 20.78
N ILE A 52 -22.53 -14.05 20.83
CA ILE A 52 -23.70 -14.95 20.80
C ILE A 52 -24.53 -14.81 22.10
N VAL A 53 -24.13 -13.91 23.00
CA VAL A 53 -24.55 -13.85 24.39
C VAL A 53 -24.72 -12.39 24.84
N VAL A 54 -25.82 -12.07 25.52
CA VAL A 54 -26.10 -10.74 26.09
C VAL A 54 -26.08 -10.83 27.62
N LYS A 55 -25.57 -9.77 28.29
CA LYS A 55 -25.66 -9.64 29.74
C LYS A 55 -27.05 -9.14 30.12
N ASP A 56 -27.71 -9.83 31.05
CA ASP A 56 -28.89 -9.28 31.71
C ASP A 56 -28.51 -8.16 32.69
N ALA A 57 -29.52 -7.52 33.30
CA ALA A 57 -29.36 -6.42 34.23
C ALA A 57 -28.56 -6.77 35.50
N GLU A 58 -28.29 -8.07 35.72
CA GLU A 58 -27.58 -8.63 36.88
C GLU A 58 -26.18 -9.15 36.50
N GLY A 59 -25.79 -9.07 35.22
CA GLY A 59 -24.44 -9.38 34.72
C GLY A 59 -24.23 -10.83 34.28
N SER A 60 -25.27 -11.66 34.23
CA SER A 60 -25.21 -13.05 33.77
C SER A 60 -25.39 -13.16 32.26
N LEU A 61 -24.68 -14.10 31.63
CA LEU A 61 -24.58 -14.28 30.18
C LEU A 61 -25.64 -15.28 29.66
N THR A 62 -26.56 -14.84 28.78
CA THR A 62 -27.63 -15.70 28.17
C THR A 62 -27.67 -15.63 26.63
N PHE A 63 -28.09 -16.73 25.98
CA PHE A 63 -28.17 -16.87 24.51
C PHE A 63 -29.36 -16.13 23.89
N LEU A 64 -29.21 -15.64 22.65
CA LEU A 64 -30.25 -14.95 21.86
C LEU A 64 -31.49 -15.84 21.66
N SER A 65 -32.68 -15.31 22.01
CA SER A 65 -33.96 -15.86 21.52
C SER A 65 -34.41 -15.08 20.28
N ASP A 66 -34.73 -15.80 19.20
CA ASP A 66 -35.25 -15.25 17.94
C ASP A 66 -36.65 -14.65 18.17
N ALA A 67 -36.70 -13.38 18.55
CA ALA A 67 -37.91 -12.57 18.49
C ALA A 67 -37.98 -11.91 17.11
N ASP A 68 -38.28 -12.69 16.06
CA ASP A 68 -38.89 -12.24 14.80
C ASP A 68 -39.12 -13.44 13.87
N ARG A 69 -40.18 -14.21 14.12
CA ARG A 69 -40.82 -15.02 13.06
C ARG A 69 -42.33 -14.92 13.11
N GLU A 70 -42.86 -14.54 11.95
CA GLU A 70 -44.27 -14.51 11.58
C GLU A 70 -44.99 -15.80 11.96
N THR A 71 -46.17 -15.63 12.56
CA THR A 71 -47.09 -16.69 12.95
C THR A 71 -47.59 -17.49 11.74
N VAL A 72 -47.30 -18.80 11.69
CA VAL A 72 -48.07 -19.78 10.93
C VAL A 72 -48.92 -20.58 11.92
N PRO A 73 -50.26 -20.66 11.77
CA PRO A 73 -51.11 -21.24 12.80
C PRO A 73 -51.07 -22.77 12.77
N VAL A 74 -50.65 -23.38 13.87
CA VAL A 74 -50.90 -24.79 14.16
C VAL A 74 -52.29 -24.89 14.81
N ARG A 75 -53.22 -25.57 14.13
CA ARG A 75 -54.56 -25.90 14.64
C ARG A 75 -54.45 -26.75 15.91
N ALA A 76 -54.83 -26.20 17.05
CA ALA A 76 -55.16 -26.97 18.24
C ALA A 76 -56.60 -27.49 18.12
N ALA A 77 -56.78 -28.81 18.23
CA ALA A 77 -58.09 -29.42 18.41
C ALA A 77 -58.56 -29.16 19.85
N ALA A 78 -59.76 -28.58 19.96
CA ALA A 78 -60.41 -28.24 21.22
C ALA A 78 -61.03 -29.47 21.90
N MET A 79 -60.83 -29.58 23.21
CA MET A 79 -61.80 -30.00 24.23
C MET A 79 -61.35 -29.28 25.51
N GLY A 80 -62.12 -28.47 26.23
CA GLY A 80 -63.56 -28.26 26.36
C GLY A 80 -63.74 -27.92 27.83
N GLU A 81 -63.89 -26.63 28.15
CA GLU A 81 -64.15 -26.16 29.53
C GLU A 81 -65.53 -26.63 30.01
N GLY A 82 -65.60 -27.02 31.28
CA GLY A 82 -66.85 -27.36 31.96
C GLY A 82 -66.69 -27.37 33.48
N GLY A 83 -66.80 -26.17 34.08
CA GLY A 83 -67.48 -25.83 35.34
C GLY A 83 -67.34 -26.66 36.63
N GLY A 84 -67.13 -25.94 37.75
CA GLY A 84 -67.92 -26.18 38.98
C GLY A 84 -67.16 -26.64 40.22
N VAL A 85 -67.14 -25.75 41.21
CA VAL A 85 -66.60 -25.86 42.58
C VAL A 85 -67.12 -27.07 43.38
N HIS A 86 -66.24 -27.81 44.06
CA HIS A 86 -66.54 -28.34 45.39
C HIS A 86 -65.30 -28.47 46.29
N VAL A 87 -65.45 -27.93 47.50
CA VAL A 87 -64.51 -27.96 48.63
C VAL A 87 -64.73 -29.26 49.40
N GLY A 88 -63.66 -29.99 49.67
CA GLY A 88 -63.67 -31.13 50.58
C GLY A 88 -62.25 -31.66 50.75
N GLY A 89 -61.61 -31.29 51.87
CA GLY A 89 -60.35 -31.90 52.28
C GLY A 89 -60.58 -33.30 52.84
N CYS A 90 -59.56 -34.14 52.70
CA CYS A 90 -59.12 -35.15 53.67
C CYS A 90 -57.82 -35.78 53.14
N ASP A 91 -56.87 -35.93 54.05
CA ASP A 91 -55.56 -36.57 53.89
C ASP A 91 -55.63 -38.00 53.35
N GLU A 92 -54.64 -38.41 52.56
CA GLU A 92 -53.77 -39.57 52.84
C GLU A 92 -52.75 -39.81 51.72
N ALA A 93 -51.60 -40.35 52.12
CA ALA A 93 -50.39 -40.53 51.35
C ALA A 93 -50.54 -41.39 50.07
N GLY A 94 -49.81 -40.99 49.02
CA GLY A 94 -49.47 -41.87 47.90
C GLY A 94 -49.99 -41.42 46.53
N SER A 95 -49.32 -40.45 45.90
CA SER A 95 -49.09 -40.37 44.44
C SER A 95 -48.36 -39.07 44.09
N TRP A 96 -47.05 -39.13 43.84
CA TRP A 96 -46.32 -38.02 43.24
C TRP A 96 -46.76 -37.87 41.78
N CYS A 97 -47.70 -36.97 41.53
CA CYS A 97 -48.21 -36.61 40.21
C CYS A 97 -47.05 -36.13 39.29
N GLY A 98 -47.05 -36.55 38.03
CA GLY A 98 -45.96 -36.25 37.07
C GLY A 98 -45.68 -34.75 36.85
N ARG A 99 -46.57 -33.85 37.26
CA ARG A 99 -46.40 -32.39 37.16
C ARG A 99 -45.28 -31.85 38.06
N ASP A 100 -45.09 -32.40 39.25
CA ASP A 100 -44.09 -31.93 40.23
C ASP A 100 -42.67 -32.38 39.88
N ARG A 101 -42.54 -33.58 39.27
CA ARG A 101 -41.26 -34.12 38.81
C ARG A 101 -40.73 -33.37 37.59
N CYS A 102 -41.59 -33.02 36.64
CA CYS A 102 -41.20 -32.19 35.50
C CYS A 102 -40.76 -30.79 35.94
N ALA A 103 -41.42 -30.19 36.94
CA ALA A 103 -41.03 -28.89 37.48
C ALA A 103 -39.64 -28.94 38.12
N ARG A 104 -39.34 -29.99 38.90
CA ARG A 104 -37.99 -30.19 39.47
C ARG A 104 -36.93 -30.47 38.42
N LEU A 105 -37.21 -31.31 37.43
CA LEU A 105 -36.25 -31.56 36.34
C LEU A 105 -35.90 -30.27 35.58
N LEU A 106 -36.89 -29.41 35.31
CA LEU A 106 -36.68 -28.12 34.66
C LEU A 106 -35.83 -27.16 35.50
N GLU A 107 -35.98 -27.17 36.81
CA GLU A 107 -35.18 -26.37 37.74
C GLU A 107 -33.70 -26.81 37.73
N LEU A 108 -33.44 -28.12 37.79
CA LEU A 108 -32.09 -28.69 37.69
C LEU A 108 -31.44 -28.33 36.35
N VAL A 109 -32.18 -28.45 35.24
CA VAL A 109 -31.71 -28.07 33.90
C VAL A 109 -31.37 -26.57 33.83
N LYS A 110 -32.18 -25.71 34.44
CA LYS A 110 -31.93 -24.26 34.47
C LYS A 110 -30.63 -23.93 35.21
N GLU A 111 -30.36 -24.58 36.34
CA GLU A 111 -29.11 -24.40 37.09
C GLU A 111 -27.89 -24.83 36.27
N VAL A 112 -27.92 -26.02 35.66
CA VAL A 112 -26.81 -26.56 34.85
C VAL A 112 -26.54 -25.68 33.62
N SER A 113 -27.59 -25.13 32.99
CA SER A 113 -27.45 -24.28 31.80
C SER A 113 -26.70 -22.96 32.02
N SER A 114 -26.56 -22.51 33.27
CA SER A 114 -25.85 -21.27 33.63
C SER A 114 -24.32 -21.44 33.76
N HIS A 115 -23.81 -22.68 33.72
CA HIS A 115 -22.39 -22.96 33.89
C HIS A 115 -21.70 -23.23 32.54
N LEU A 116 -20.63 -22.50 32.26
CA LEU A 116 -19.79 -22.66 31.06
C LEU A 116 -18.44 -23.35 31.34
N ASP A 117 -18.07 -23.50 32.60
CA ASP A 117 -16.87 -24.24 33.01
C ASP A 117 -17.20 -25.73 33.10
N VAL A 118 -16.49 -26.55 32.33
CA VAL A 118 -16.76 -28.00 32.21
C VAL A 118 -16.62 -28.71 33.56
N THR A 119 -15.67 -28.30 34.40
CA THR A 119 -15.40 -28.95 35.70
C THR A 119 -16.51 -28.64 36.70
N ALA A 120 -16.87 -27.36 36.83
CA ALA A 120 -17.98 -26.93 37.67
C ALA A 120 -19.32 -27.54 37.20
N LEU A 121 -19.52 -27.62 35.89
CA LEU A 121 -20.69 -28.24 35.28
C LEU A 121 -20.78 -29.74 35.60
N CYS A 122 -19.67 -30.48 35.46
CA CYS A 122 -19.61 -31.90 35.83
C CYS A 122 -19.99 -32.11 37.30
N HIS A 123 -19.49 -31.25 38.19
CA HIS A 123 -19.80 -31.31 39.62
C HIS A 123 -21.27 -31.01 39.91
N LYS A 124 -21.86 -30.01 39.23
CA LYS A 124 -23.28 -29.70 39.38
C LYS A 124 -24.17 -30.81 38.84
N ILE A 125 -23.82 -31.39 37.69
CA ILE A 125 -24.50 -32.56 37.11
C ILE A 125 -24.47 -33.72 38.11
N PHE A 126 -23.32 -33.96 38.74
CA PHE A 126 -23.17 -34.99 39.77
C PHE A 126 -24.11 -34.77 40.96
N LEU A 127 -24.16 -33.56 41.54
CA LEU A 127 -25.01 -33.27 42.69
C LEU A 127 -26.49 -33.55 42.39
N HIS A 128 -26.95 -33.18 41.19
CA HIS A 128 -28.30 -33.45 40.75
C HIS A 128 -28.59 -34.93 40.52
N ILE A 129 -27.61 -35.71 40.02
CA ILE A 129 -27.76 -37.17 39.88
C ILE A 129 -27.96 -37.81 41.26
N ASN A 130 -27.22 -37.35 42.28
CA ASN A 130 -27.39 -37.84 43.65
C ASN A 130 -28.76 -37.52 44.25
N GLU A 131 -29.36 -36.37 43.88
CA GLU A 131 -30.73 -36.02 44.29
C GLU A 131 -31.80 -36.85 43.55
N LEU A 132 -31.54 -37.23 42.30
CA LEU A 132 -32.49 -37.94 41.44
C LEU A 132 -32.49 -39.46 41.64
N ILE A 133 -31.32 -40.05 41.92
CA ILE A 133 -31.14 -41.49 42.02
C ILE A 133 -30.47 -41.77 43.35
N ALA A 134 -31.10 -42.57 44.21
CA ALA A 134 -30.52 -42.93 45.49
C ALA A 134 -29.48 -44.07 45.31
N ALA A 135 -28.22 -43.72 45.08
CA ALA A 135 -27.09 -44.66 45.00
C ALA A 135 -25.99 -44.33 46.02
N ASP A 136 -25.09 -45.28 46.26
CA ASP A 136 -23.98 -45.13 47.21
C ASP A 136 -22.87 -44.23 46.65
N ARG A 137 -22.52 -44.42 45.38
CA ARG A 137 -21.49 -43.61 44.69
C ARG A 137 -21.84 -43.34 43.24
N TYR A 138 -21.28 -42.27 42.69
CA TYR A 138 -21.40 -41.92 41.28
C TYR A 138 -20.07 -41.51 40.66
N SER A 139 -19.94 -41.76 39.37
CA SER A 139 -18.77 -41.41 38.56
C SER A 139 -19.19 -40.80 37.22
N LEU A 140 -18.42 -39.84 36.74
CA LEU A 140 -18.66 -39.15 35.47
C LEU A 140 -17.39 -39.14 34.60
N PHE A 141 -17.51 -39.70 33.41
CA PHE A 141 -16.42 -39.80 32.44
C PHE A 141 -16.73 -38.97 31.22
N LEU A 142 -15.77 -38.16 30.76
CA LEU A 142 -15.89 -37.38 29.53
C LEU A 142 -15.15 -38.07 28.39
N VAL A 143 -15.68 -37.96 27.17
CA VAL A 143 -14.99 -38.41 25.97
C VAL A 143 -13.93 -37.38 25.59
N GLY A 144 -12.68 -37.83 25.51
CA GLY A 144 -11.55 -37.07 24.96
C GLY A 144 -11.09 -37.67 23.64
N GLU A 145 -10.52 -36.83 22.78
CA GLU A 145 -9.87 -37.24 21.53
C GLU A 145 -8.40 -36.82 21.57
N ASP A 146 -7.51 -37.71 21.13
CA ASP A 146 -6.10 -37.39 21.00
C ASP A 146 -5.77 -36.81 19.62
N SER A 147 -4.52 -36.35 19.44
CA SER A 147 -4.03 -35.77 18.19
C SER A 147 -4.10 -36.72 16.97
N SER A 148 -4.40 -38.00 17.19
CA SER A 148 -4.57 -39.07 16.19
C SER A 148 -6.04 -39.47 15.99
N ASN A 149 -6.99 -38.68 16.51
CA ASN A 149 -8.44 -38.93 16.49
C ASN A 149 -8.87 -40.24 17.20
N ARG A 150 -8.07 -40.75 18.15
CA ARG A 150 -8.49 -41.89 18.96
C ARG A 150 -9.26 -41.40 20.19
N LYS A 151 -10.45 -41.95 20.37
CA LYS A 151 -11.31 -41.66 21.52
C LYS A 151 -10.81 -42.38 22.76
N PHE A 152 -10.86 -41.70 23.89
CA PHE A 152 -10.61 -42.25 25.21
C PHE A 152 -11.54 -41.61 26.23
N LEU A 153 -11.63 -42.18 27.42
CA LEU A 153 -12.46 -41.64 28.50
C LEU A 153 -11.56 -41.05 29.58
N VAL A 154 -11.94 -39.88 30.08
CA VAL A 154 -11.26 -39.19 31.17
C VAL A 154 -12.22 -39.05 32.32
N SER A 155 -11.86 -39.59 33.47
CA SER A 155 -12.58 -39.31 34.70
C SER A 155 -12.31 -37.88 35.14
N ARG A 156 -13.35 -37.05 35.13
CA ARG A 156 -13.29 -35.70 35.74
C ARG A 156 -13.73 -35.74 37.20
N LEU A 157 -14.60 -36.69 37.57
CA LEU A 157 -15.08 -36.96 38.92
C LEU A 157 -15.13 -38.48 39.11
N PHE A 158 -14.35 -38.99 40.07
CA PHE A 158 -14.23 -40.42 40.37
C PHE A 158 -14.64 -40.72 41.81
N ASP A 159 -15.49 -41.73 42.00
CA ASP A 159 -15.72 -42.37 43.30
C ASP A 159 -16.23 -41.43 44.41
N VAL A 160 -17.19 -40.58 44.05
CA VAL A 160 -17.65 -39.46 44.87
C VAL A 160 -18.86 -39.88 45.71
N ALA A 161 -18.75 -39.76 47.05
CA ALA A 161 -19.79 -40.08 48.03
C ALA A 161 -20.52 -38.81 48.54
N GLU A 162 -21.64 -39.00 49.22
CA GLU A 162 -22.47 -37.90 49.76
C GLU A 162 -21.67 -37.04 50.77
N GLY A 163 -21.40 -35.77 50.42
CA GLY A 163 -20.72 -34.78 51.29
C GLY A 163 -19.30 -34.36 50.87
N SER A 164 -18.76 -34.85 49.75
CA SER A 164 -17.44 -34.50 49.21
C SER A 164 -17.32 -33.07 48.67
N THR A 165 -16.14 -32.45 48.82
CA THR A 165 -15.85 -31.11 48.24
C THR A 165 -15.34 -31.18 46.79
N VAL A 166 -15.46 -30.08 46.04
CA VAL A 166 -14.97 -29.96 44.64
C VAL A 166 -13.48 -30.26 44.53
N GLU A 167 -12.70 -29.87 45.54
CA GLU A 167 -11.24 -30.01 45.58
C GLU A 167 -10.80 -31.47 45.81
N GLU A 168 -11.51 -32.22 46.66
CA GLU A 168 -11.24 -33.65 46.89
C GLU A 168 -11.61 -34.50 45.67
N SER A 169 -12.70 -34.15 44.98
CA SER A 169 -13.28 -34.90 43.85
C SER A 169 -12.50 -34.78 42.54
N SER A 170 -11.59 -33.81 42.43
CA SER A 170 -10.84 -33.48 41.21
C SER A 170 -9.42 -34.06 41.18
N SER A 171 -8.97 -34.68 42.28
CA SER A 171 -7.56 -35.05 42.53
C SER A 171 -7.10 -36.37 41.89
N SER A 172 -8.03 -37.19 41.37
CA SER A 172 -7.74 -38.51 40.79
C SER A 172 -8.31 -38.65 39.36
N CYS A 173 -7.60 -38.08 38.38
CA CYS A 173 -7.94 -38.22 36.97
C CYS A 173 -7.51 -39.60 36.44
N ILE A 174 -8.46 -40.45 36.08
CA ILE A 174 -8.21 -41.78 35.50
C ILE A 174 -8.54 -41.76 34.02
N ARG A 175 -7.61 -42.25 33.18
CA ARG A 175 -7.81 -42.44 31.74
C ARG A 175 -8.21 -43.89 31.47
N LEU A 176 -9.37 -44.09 30.84
CA LEU A 176 -9.86 -45.42 30.44
C LEU A 176 -9.82 -45.59 28.91
N GLU A 177 -9.57 -46.83 28.48
CA GLU A 177 -9.57 -47.22 27.07
C GLU A 177 -11.01 -47.29 26.52
N TRP A 178 -11.17 -46.93 25.25
CA TRP A 178 -12.45 -47.04 24.55
C TRP A 178 -12.89 -48.50 24.41
N ASN A 179 -14.19 -48.78 24.56
CA ASN A 179 -14.77 -50.14 24.43
C ASN A 179 -14.20 -51.20 25.39
N LYS A 180 -13.67 -50.79 26.56
CA LYS A 180 -13.18 -51.69 27.60
C LYS A 180 -13.90 -51.44 28.93
N GLY A 181 -14.30 -52.52 29.60
CA GLY A 181 -15.11 -52.46 30.83
C GLY A 181 -16.52 -51.94 30.59
N ILE A 182 -17.31 -51.81 31.67
CA ILE A 182 -18.71 -51.37 31.60
C ILE A 182 -18.84 -49.96 30.99
N VAL A 183 -18.07 -49.00 31.51
CA VAL A 183 -18.10 -47.60 31.05
C VAL A 183 -17.65 -47.48 29.59
N GLY A 184 -16.58 -48.17 29.20
CA GLY A 184 -16.10 -48.16 27.81
C GLY A 184 -17.09 -48.81 26.84
N HIS A 185 -17.81 -49.86 27.25
CA HIS A 185 -18.85 -50.48 26.45
C HIS A 185 -20.05 -49.54 26.23
N VAL A 186 -20.50 -48.84 27.29
CA VAL A 186 -21.57 -47.84 27.17
C VAL A 186 -21.14 -46.67 26.27
N ALA A 187 -19.89 -46.22 26.38
CA ALA A 187 -19.34 -45.19 25.50
C ALA A 187 -19.32 -45.62 24.03
N ALA A 188 -18.97 -46.87 23.75
CA ALA A 188 -18.85 -47.40 22.39
C ALA A 188 -20.20 -47.73 21.75
N THR A 189 -21.17 -48.24 22.53
CA THR A 189 -22.49 -48.68 22.02
C THR A 189 -23.54 -47.58 22.07
N GLY A 190 -23.38 -46.59 22.97
CA GLY A 190 -24.39 -45.56 23.21
C GLY A 190 -25.70 -46.10 23.79
N GLN A 191 -25.68 -47.28 24.41
CA GLN A 191 -26.83 -47.92 25.05
C GLN A 191 -26.69 -47.95 26.58
N PRO A 192 -27.79 -47.76 27.34
CA PRO A 192 -27.77 -47.84 28.78
C PRO A 192 -27.55 -49.29 29.27
N LEU A 193 -26.93 -49.44 30.44
CA LEU A 193 -26.76 -50.73 31.12
C LEU A 193 -27.25 -50.64 32.57
N ASN A 194 -28.22 -51.49 32.91
CA ASN A 194 -28.69 -51.70 34.27
C ASN A 194 -28.33 -53.13 34.73
N ILE A 195 -27.27 -53.24 35.52
CA ILE A 195 -26.70 -54.50 35.99
C ILE A 195 -27.15 -54.73 37.43
N LYS A 196 -27.89 -55.82 37.65
CA LYS A 196 -28.44 -56.18 38.98
C LYS A 196 -27.39 -56.81 39.90
N ASN A 197 -26.45 -57.56 39.33
CA ASN A 197 -25.33 -58.17 40.04
C ASN A 197 -24.03 -57.97 39.22
N ALA A 198 -23.12 -57.12 39.72
CA ALA A 198 -21.89 -56.76 39.02
C ALA A 198 -20.96 -57.97 38.78
N TYR A 199 -20.91 -58.93 39.72
CA TYR A 199 -20.04 -60.11 39.61
C TYR A 199 -20.54 -61.16 38.60
N GLU A 200 -21.78 -61.03 38.13
CA GLU A 200 -22.34 -61.88 37.05
C GLU A 200 -22.08 -61.30 35.65
N ASP A 201 -21.66 -60.02 35.54
CA ASP A 201 -21.37 -59.39 34.26
C ASP A 201 -19.91 -59.59 33.85
N SER A 202 -19.68 -60.22 32.70
CA SER A 202 -18.34 -60.52 32.18
C SER A 202 -17.48 -59.28 31.89
N ARG A 203 -18.08 -58.08 31.84
CA ARG A 203 -17.39 -56.81 31.57
C ARG A 203 -16.97 -56.10 32.86
N PHE A 204 -17.39 -56.57 34.02
CA PHE A 204 -17.02 -56.00 35.31
C PHE A 204 -15.60 -56.42 35.70
N ASN A 205 -14.78 -55.45 36.15
CA ASN A 205 -13.45 -55.74 36.70
C ASN A 205 -13.49 -55.67 38.23
N ALA A 206 -13.45 -56.84 38.88
CA ALA A 206 -13.46 -56.95 40.34
C ALA A 206 -12.11 -56.59 41.01
N GLU A 207 -11.03 -56.38 40.26
CA GLU A 207 -9.72 -56.02 40.83
C GLU A 207 -9.76 -54.72 41.64
N VAL A 208 -10.57 -53.75 41.20
CA VAL A 208 -10.74 -52.47 41.89
C VAL A 208 -11.44 -52.66 43.24
N ASP A 209 -12.46 -53.51 43.30
CA ASP A 209 -13.17 -53.88 44.53
C ASP A 209 -12.26 -54.63 45.51
N LEU A 210 -11.40 -55.55 45.03
CA LEU A 210 -10.43 -56.27 45.85
C LEU A 210 -9.38 -55.34 46.49
N ILE A 211 -8.95 -54.30 45.78
CA ILE A 211 -7.93 -53.36 46.27
C ILE A 211 -8.55 -52.34 47.24
N THR A 212 -9.76 -51.86 46.94
CA THR A 212 -10.43 -50.82 47.73
C THR A 212 -11.16 -51.37 48.96
N GLY A 213 -11.40 -52.69 49.01
CA GLY A 213 -12.22 -53.33 50.05
C GLY A 213 -13.71 -52.98 49.93
N TYR A 214 -14.10 -52.30 48.85
CA TYR A 214 -15.47 -51.92 48.53
C TYR A 214 -16.13 -53.00 47.67
N LYS A 215 -17.43 -53.26 47.88
CA LYS A 215 -18.16 -54.29 47.12
C LYS A 215 -19.26 -53.66 46.28
N THR A 216 -19.11 -53.79 44.97
CA THR A 216 -20.07 -53.34 43.97
C THR A 216 -21.10 -54.45 43.71
N HIS A 217 -22.37 -54.16 43.98
CA HIS A 217 -23.50 -55.09 43.84
C HIS A 217 -24.32 -54.74 42.60
N SER A 218 -24.87 -53.53 42.51
CA SER A 218 -25.67 -53.07 41.37
C SER A 218 -25.03 -51.87 40.67
N ILE A 219 -25.14 -51.80 39.34
CA ILE A 219 -24.54 -50.73 38.51
C ILE A 219 -25.58 -50.22 37.51
N LEU A 220 -25.80 -48.91 37.49
CA LEU A 220 -26.57 -48.22 36.47
C LEU A 220 -25.66 -47.28 35.69
N CYS A 221 -25.43 -47.56 34.41
CA CYS A 221 -24.47 -46.83 33.58
C CYS A 221 -25.14 -46.35 32.28
N LEU A 222 -25.18 -45.04 32.08
CA LEU A 222 -25.87 -44.40 30.96
C LEU A 222 -24.92 -43.50 30.15
N PRO A 223 -25.09 -43.46 28.81
CA PRO A 223 -24.36 -42.53 27.98
C PRO A 223 -24.94 -41.12 28.13
N ILE A 224 -24.06 -40.13 28.13
CA ILE A 224 -24.40 -38.71 28.02
C ILE A 224 -24.24 -38.35 26.55
N LYS A 225 -25.33 -37.95 25.89
CA LYS A 225 -25.36 -37.71 24.45
C LYS A 225 -25.60 -36.25 24.12
N ASN A 226 -24.98 -35.77 23.05
CA ASN A 226 -25.28 -34.44 22.51
C ASN A 226 -26.58 -34.46 21.67
N HIS A 227 -26.95 -33.29 21.13
CA HIS A 227 -28.11 -33.13 20.26
C HIS A 227 -28.04 -33.90 18.92
N ARG A 228 -26.89 -34.51 18.59
CA ARG A 228 -26.69 -35.37 17.42
C ARG A 228 -26.67 -36.87 17.77
N ASP A 229 -27.01 -37.23 19.00
CA ASP A 229 -26.95 -38.59 19.54
C ASP A 229 -25.51 -39.17 19.67
N GLU A 230 -24.48 -38.31 19.62
CA GLU A 230 -23.10 -38.72 19.84
C GLU A 230 -22.78 -38.73 21.34
N VAL A 231 -22.06 -39.76 21.80
CA VAL A 231 -21.67 -39.88 23.21
C VAL A 231 -20.56 -38.88 23.53
N VAL A 232 -20.84 -37.93 24.43
CA VAL A 232 -19.91 -36.91 24.94
C VAL A 232 -19.38 -37.25 26.33
N GLY A 233 -20.04 -38.16 27.03
CA GLY A 233 -19.60 -38.68 28.32
C GLY A 233 -20.40 -39.91 28.74
N VAL A 234 -20.08 -40.46 29.91
CA VAL A 234 -20.78 -41.59 30.52
C VAL A 234 -20.96 -41.31 32.00
N ALA A 235 -22.18 -41.48 32.50
CA ALA A 235 -22.50 -41.38 33.92
C ALA A 235 -22.74 -42.78 34.49
N GLN A 236 -22.22 -43.03 35.68
CA GLN A 236 -22.35 -44.30 36.39
C GLN A 236 -22.81 -44.05 37.82
N ALA A 237 -23.81 -44.83 38.26
CA ALA A 237 -24.25 -44.92 39.64
C ALA A 237 -24.06 -46.37 40.13
N ILE A 238 -23.56 -46.56 41.34
CA ILE A 238 -23.32 -47.89 41.92
C ILE A 238 -24.00 -48.04 43.28
N ASN A 239 -24.51 -49.24 43.55
CA ASN A 239 -25.18 -49.67 44.78
C ASN A 239 -26.40 -48.81 45.18
N LYS A 240 -27.61 -49.25 44.83
CA LYS A 240 -28.85 -48.53 45.19
C LYS A 240 -29.10 -48.50 46.71
N LYS A 241 -29.42 -47.33 47.27
CA LYS A 241 -29.67 -47.08 48.71
C LYS A 241 -31.10 -47.48 49.17
N SER A 242 -31.58 -48.70 48.88
CA SER A 242 -32.93 -49.15 49.28
C SER A 242 -32.97 -50.53 49.98
N GLY A 243 -31.89 -50.91 50.67
CA GLY A 243 -31.72 -52.18 51.39
C GLY A 243 -30.60 -53.05 50.80
N ASP A 244 -30.13 -54.07 51.54
CA ASP A 244 -29.11 -55.01 51.06
C ASP A 244 -29.62 -55.73 49.78
N ASP A 245 -28.80 -55.72 48.72
CA ASP A 245 -29.09 -56.24 47.37
C ASP A 245 -30.18 -55.53 46.53
N ALA A 246 -30.46 -54.24 46.79
CA ALA A 246 -31.36 -53.47 45.95
C ALA A 246 -30.80 -53.20 44.53
N ALA A 247 -31.61 -53.51 43.51
CA ALA A 247 -31.32 -53.22 42.10
C ALA A 247 -32.03 -51.94 41.61
N PHE A 248 -31.44 -51.27 40.62
CA PHE A 248 -32.07 -50.13 39.95
C PHE A 248 -33.28 -50.56 39.14
N THR A 249 -34.36 -49.78 39.22
CA THR A 249 -35.63 -50.01 38.55
C THR A 249 -35.66 -49.35 37.17
N ASP A 250 -36.57 -49.80 36.30
CA ASP A 250 -36.79 -49.18 34.99
C ASP A 250 -37.19 -47.70 35.09
N GLN A 251 -37.74 -47.29 36.23
CA GLN A 251 -38.05 -45.89 36.51
C GLN A 251 -36.79 -45.07 36.81
N ASP A 252 -35.83 -45.63 37.57
CA ASP A 252 -34.53 -44.99 37.81
C ASP A 252 -33.77 -44.78 36.49
N GLU A 253 -33.82 -45.77 35.58
CA GLU A 253 -33.21 -45.65 34.25
C GLU A 253 -33.85 -44.53 33.41
N LYS A 254 -35.19 -44.43 33.42
CA LYS A 254 -35.92 -43.37 32.70
C LYS A 254 -35.63 -41.98 33.25
N ASP A 255 -35.62 -41.83 34.57
CA ASP A 255 -35.37 -40.55 35.23
C ASP A 255 -33.90 -40.12 35.02
N PHE A 256 -32.97 -41.06 35.10
CA PHE A 256 -31.55 -40.80 34.80
C PHE A 256 -31.36 -40.41 33.33
N SER A 257 -31.97 -41.14 32.41
CA SER A 257 -31.88 -40.88 30.97
C SER A 257 -32.47 -39.52 30.60
N ALA A 258 -33.63 -39.17 31.17
CA ALA A 258 -34.28 -37.89 30.92
C ALA A 258 -33.41 -36.70 31.37
N TYR A 259 -32.73 -36.81 32.51
CA TYR A 259 -31.83 -35.77 32.99
C TYR A 259 -30.56 -35.66 32.12
N LEU A 260 -29.91 -36.79 31.83
CA LEU A 260 -28.68 -36.82 31.04
C LEU A 260 -28.86 -36.33 29.60
N ALA A 261 -30.07 -36.44 29.03
CA ALA A 261 -30.38 -35.89 27.71
C ALA A 261 -30.17 -34.37 27.65
N PHE A 262 -30.51 -33.64 28.72
CA PHE A 262 -30.25 -32.21 28.82
C PHE A 262 -28.81 -31.92 29.23
N SER A 263 -28.28 -32.67 30.20
CA SER A 263 -26.89 -32.51 30.65
C SER A 263 -25.90 -32.67 29.49
N GLY A 264 -26.15 -33.58 28.55
CA GLY A 264 -25.28 -33.80 27.39
C GLY A 264 -25.26 -32.64 26.39
N ILE A 265 -26.37 -31.92 26.22
CA ILE A 265 -26.41 -30.71 25.39
C ILE A 265 -25.58 -29.60 26.04
N VAL A 266 -25.78 -29.36 27.33
CA VAL A 266 -25.06 -28.29 28.06
C VAL A 266 -23.57 -28.59 28.15
N LEU A 267 -23.22 -29.85 28.43
CA LEU A 267 -21.83 -30.32 28.52
C LEU A 267 -21.10 -30.21 27.18
N HIS A 268 -21.75 -30.58 26.08
CA HIS A 268 -21.19 -30.40 24.75
C HIS A 268 -20.94 -28.91 24.43
N ASN A 269 -21.88 -28.03 24.77
CA ASN A 269 -21.72 -26.59 24.56
C ASN A 269 -20.58 -26.00 25.40
N ALA A 270 -20.44 -26.42 26.65
CA ALA A 270 -19.33 -26.00 27.52
C ALA A 270 -17.97 -26.47 26.97
N GLN A 271 -17.87 -27.71 26.49
CA GLN A 271 -16.65 -28.25 25.85
C GLN A 271 -16.30 -27.50 24.55
N LEU A 272 -17.31 -27.18 23.72
CA LEU A 272 -17.12 -26.39 22.51
C LEU A 272 -16.63 -24.97 22.84
N TYR A 273 -17.21 -24.34 23.87
CA TYR A 273 -16.78 -23.01 24.31
C TYR A 273 -15.34 -23.01 24.83
N GLU A 274 -14.97 -23.96 25.67
CA GLU A 274 -13.59 -24.11 26.18
C GLU A 274 -12.59 -24.30 25.02
N THR A 275 -12.93 -25.16 24.06
CA THR A 275 -12.10 -25.40 22.87
C THR A 275 -11.96 -24.14 22.01
N SER A 276 -13.07 -23.43 21.76
CA SER A 276 -13.07 -22.18 20.99
C SER A 276 -12.27 -21.07 21.66
N GLN A 277 -12.35 -20.94 22.99
CA GLN A 277 -11.57 -19.97 23.74
C GLN A 277 -10.07 -20.26 23.67
N LEU A 278 -9.68 -21.53 23.70
CA LEU A 278 -8.28 -21.93 23.54
C LEU A 278 -7.76 -21.61 22.13
N GLU A 279 -8.54 -21.88 21.09
CA GLU A 279 -8.21 -21.51 19.71
C GLU A 279 -8.12 -19.99 19.52
N ASN A 280 -9.04 -19.23 20.12
CA ASN A 280 -9.03 -17.77 20.03
C ASN A 280 -7.79 -17.17 20.72
N ARG A 281 -7.42 -17.67 21.91
CA ARG A 281 -6.16 -17.28 22.57
C ARG A 281 -4.94 -17.58 21.71
N ARG A 282 -4.89 -18.76 21.07
CA ARG A 282 -3.80 -19.11 20.14
C ARG A 282 -3.70 -18.13 18.98
N ASN A 283 -4.83 -17.77 18.38
CA ASN A 283 -4.87 -16.82 17.26
C ASN A 283 -4.48 -15.40 17.70
N GLN A 284 -4.89 -14.97 18.90
CA GLN A 284 -4.49 -13.67 19.45
C GLN A 284 -2.97 -13.59 19.60
N VAL A 285 -2.34 -14.64 20.14
CA VAL A 285 -0.87 -14.70 20.24
C VAL A 285 -0.23 -14.60 18.86
N LEU A 286 -0.73 -15.31 17.84
CA LEU A 286 -0.22 -15.20 16.47
C LEU A 286 -0.31 -13.76 15.91
N LEU A 287 -1.41 -13.04 16.19
CA LEU A 287 -1.60 -11.66 15.74
C LEU A 287 -0.69 -10.67 16.47
N ASP A 288 -0.49 -10.86 17.77
CA ASP A 288 0.42 -10.03 18.56
C ASP A 288 1.86 -10.22 18.07
N LEU A 289 2.26 -11.45 17.76
CA LEU A 289 3.56 -11.76 17.16
C LEU A 289 3.71 -11.18 15.75
N ALA A 290 2.67 -11.25 14.92
CA ALA A 290 2.66 -10.62 13.61
C ALA A 290 2.84 -9.10 13.71
N SER A 291 2.20 -8.45 14.68
CA SER A 291 2.34 -7.00 14.91
C SER A 291 3.78 -6.61 15.24
N LEU A 292 4.43 -7.34 16.17
CA LEU A 292 5.84 -7.12 16.56
C LEU A 292 6.82 -7.26 15.38
N ILE A 293 6.51 -8.15 14.45
CA ILE A 293 7.25 -8.39 13.21
C ILE A 293 7.12 -7.22 12.24
N PHE A 294 5.92 -6.66 12.09
CA PHE A 294 5.64 -5.65 11.07
C PHE A 294 5.95 -4.21 11.49
N GLU A 295 6.21 -3.95 12.77
CA GLU A 295 6.52 -2.60 13.28
C GLU A 295 7.84 -2.02 12.73
N GLU A 296 8.87 -2.83 12.48
CA GLU A 296 10.17 -2.34 11.95
C GLU A 296 10.63 -3.14 10.71
N GLN A 297 10.42 -2.58 9.52
CA GLN A 297 10.69 -3.25 8.23
C GLN A 297 11.93 -2.71 7.49
N GLN A 298 12.78 -1.93 8.13
CA GLN A 298 13.85 -1.17 7.45
C GLN A 298 15.05 -2.03 7.04
N CYS A 299 15.29 -3.17 7.69
CA CYS A 299 16.45 -4.02 7.39
C CYS A 299 16.13 -5.50 7.58
N LEU A 300 16.50 -6.32 6.59
CA LEU A 300 16.25 -7.76 6.63
C LEU A 300 16.89 -8.42 7.85
N LYS A 301 18.10 -8.02 8.26
CA LYS A 301 18.79 -8.60 9.43
C LYS A 301 18.05 -8.35 10.74
N VAL A 302 17.49 -7.16 10.93
CA VAL A 302 16.74 -6.79 12.14
C VAL A 302 15.44 -7.60 12.20
N LEU A 303 14.76 -7.72 11.06
CA LEU A 303 13.55 -8.51 10.92
C LEU A 303 13.80 -10.00 11.23
N LEU A 304 14.84 -10.61 10.66
CA LEU A 304 15.20 -12.01 10.91
C LEU A 304 15.55 -12.28 12.39
N ARG A 305 16.22 -11.32 13.04
CA ARG A 305 16.48 -11.37 14.49
C ARG A 305 15.18 -11.36 15.30
N LYS A 306 14.23 -10.49 14.96
CA LYS A 306 12.91 -10.47 15.61
C LYS A 306 12.17 -11.79 15.41
N PHE A 307 12.15 -12.34 14.19
CA PHE A 307 11.55 -13.65 13.93
C PHE A 307 12.12 -14.74 14.83
N ALA A 308 13.45 -14.85 14.86
CA ALA A 308 14.14 -15.87 15.61
C ALA A 308 13.88 -15.72 17.11
N GLY A 309 14.01 -14.51 17.67
CA GLY A 309 13.76 -14.27 19.10
C GLY A 309 12.32 -14.59 19.49
N THR A 310 11.35 -14.17 18.68
CA THR A 310 9.93 -14.46 18.87
C THR A 310 9.64 -15.96 18.87
N ILE A 311 10.11 -16.69 17.86
CA ILE A 311 9.78 -18.11 17.70
C ILE A 311 10.52 -18.98 18.73
N LEU A 312 11.74 -18.61 19.11
CA LEU A 312 12.53 -19.33 20.11
C LEU A 312 11.87 -19.29 21.49
N SER A 313 11.43 -18.11 21.91
CA SER A 313 10.72 -17.93 23.18
C SER A 313 9.41 -18.70 23.20
N PHE A 314 8.64 -18.65 22.11
CA PHE A 314 7.32 -19.27 22.06
C PHE A 314 7.36 -20.80 21.93
N MET A 315 8.26 -21.33 21.09
CA MET A 315 8.34 -22.76 20.79
C MET A 315 9.23 -23.53 21.77
N GLN A 316 9.89 -22.82 22.69
CA GLN A 316 10.89 -23.37 23.63
C GLN A 316 11.95 -24.19 22.87
N ALA A 317 12.41 -23.68 21.74
CA ALA A 317 13.44 -24.32 20.94
C ALA A 317 14.83 -23.79 21.34
N GLN A 318 15.85 -24.64 21.27
CA GLN A 318 17.21 -24.25 21.64
C GLN A 318 17.81 -23.25 20.62
N ALA A 319 17.58 -23.47 19.32
CA ALA A 319 18.09 -22.58 18.29
C ALA A 319 17.18 -22.52 17.05
N CYS A 320 17.24 -21.38 16.37
CA CYS A 320 16.47 -21.07 15.17
C CYS A 320 17.41 -20.63 14.06
N THR A 321 17.25 -21.24 12.90
CA THR A 321 18.00 -20.89 11.69
C THR A 321 17.03 -20.54 10.56
N VAL A 322 17.19 -19.36 9.98
CA VAL A 322 16.43 -18.92 8.81
C VAL A 322 17.36 -18.86 7.61
N PHE A 323 17.09 -19.67 6.60
CA PHE A 323 17.80 -19.69 5.34
C PHE A 323 17.02 -18.87 4.31
N ILE A 324 17.67 -17.93 3.63
CA ILE A 324 17.05 -17.15 2.56
C ILE A 324 17.41 -17.78 1.23
N ALA A 325 16.40 -18.12 0.43
CA ALA A 325 16.60 -18.76 -0.86
C ALA A 325 17.25 -17.77 -1.85
N ASP A 326 18.14 -18.30 -2.69
CA ASP A 326 18.58 -17.59 -3.88
C ASP A 326 17.46 -17.64 -4.94
N GLU A 327 17.22 -16.52 -5.63
CA GLU A 327 16.21 -16.45 -6.68
C GLU A 327 16.65 -17.17 -7.96
N ASP A 328 17.95 -17.21 -8.22
CA ASP A 328 18.55 -17.67 -9.48
C ASP A 328 19.05 -19.11 -9.42
N SER A 329 19.13 -19.69 -8.22
CA SER A 329 19.65 -21.04 -7.99
C SER A 329 18.71 -21.90 -7.14
N MET A 330 18.36 -23.06 -7.69
CA MET A 330 17.53 -24.04 -7.00
C MET A 330 18.22 -24.65 -5.78
N ASN A 331 19.56 -24.77 -5.80
CA ASN A 331 20.31 -25.54 -4.79
C ASN A 331 21.19 -24.69 -3.85
N SER A 332 21.03 -23.37 -3.83
CA SER A 332 21.75 -22.51 -2.89
C SER A 332 20.82 -21.58 -2.09
N PHE A 333 21.38 -21.10 -0.99
CA PHE A 333 20.81 -20.05 -0.15
C PHE A 333 21.68 -18.80 -0.29
N SER A 334 21.05 -17.64 -0.44
CA SER A 334 21.73 -16.34 -0.62
C SER A 334 22.27 -15.79 0.70
N SER A 335 21.61 -16.13 1.81
CA SER A 335 22.03 -15.76 3.16
C SER A 335 21.45 -16.72 4.19
N VAL A 336 22.11 -16.80 5.34
CA VAL A 336 21.70 -17.63 6.48
C VAL A 336 21.77 -16.78 7.74
N PHE A 337 20.71 -16.86 8.54
CA PHE A 337 20.61 -16.23 9.85
C PHE A 337 20.44 -17.32 10.90
N HIS A 338 21.21 -17.27 11.98
CA HIS A 338 21.17 -18.23 13.07
C HIS A 338 21.14 -17.49 14.41
N MET A 339 20.39 -18.04 15.36
CA MET A 339 20.26 -17.52 16.73
C MET A 339 19.98 -18.66 17.70
N GLU A 340 20.65 -18.64 18.84
CA GLU A 340 20.39 -19.52 19.97
C GLU A 340 19.51 -18.83 21.02
N TYR A 341 18.79 -19.63 21.83
CA TYR A 341 17.89 -19.13 22.87
C TYR A 341 18.63 -18.25 23.91
N GLU A 342 19.89 -18.58 24.20
CA GLU A 342 20.73 -17.85 25.16
C GLU A 342 21.04 -16.40 24.72
N GLU A 343 20.93 -16.12 23.41
CA GLU A 343 21.14 -14.79 22.84
C GLU A 343 19.92 -13.85 22.97
N LEU A 344 18.76 -14.32 23.47
CA LEU A 344 17.55 -13.49 23.61
C LEU A 344 17.72 -12.30 24.58
N GLY A 345 18.66 -12.39 25.52
CA GLY A 345 18.86 -11.39 26.59
C GLY A 345 20.03 -10.42 26.38
N GLU A 346 20.88 -10.62 25.37
CA GLU A 346 22.06 -9.76 25.14
C GLU A 346 21.68 -8.49 24.36
N VAL A 347 21.68 -7.34 25.06
CA VAL A 347 21.55 -6.02 24.45
C VAL A 347 22.93 -5.56 23.98
N LEU A 348 23.11 -5.49 22.65
CA LEU A 348 24.19 -4.87 21.86
C LEU A 348 25.42 -5.72 21.48
N ASP A 349 25.67 -5.69 20.17
CA ASP A 349 26.95 -5.72 19.44
C ASP A 349 28.06 -6.65 19.96
N VAL A 350 27.90 -7.95 19.71
CA VAL A 350 28.86 -8.84 19.02
C VAL A 350 28.40 -10.28 19.31
N PRO A 351 28.11 -11.11 18.29
CA PRO A 351 27.82 -12.52 18.53
C PRO A 351 29.02 -13.18 19.23
N LYS A 352 28.82 -13.78 20.42
CA LYS A 352 29.74 -14.80 20.94
C LYS A 352 29.56 -16.06 20.10
N ARG A 353 30.11 -16.06 18.88
CA ARG A 353 30.04 -17.23 18.00
C ARG A 353 31.10 -18.25 18.39
N ASP A 354 30.66 -19.40 18.88
CA ASP A 354 31.46 -20.63 18.84
C ASP A 354 31.30 -21.39 17.51
N CYS A 355 30.35 -21.00 16.64
CA CYS A 355 30.10 -21.65 15.35
C CYS A 355 30.16 -20.69 14.14
N ASP A 356 30.82 -21.14 13.05
CA ASP A 356 30.80 -20.45 11.75
C ASP A 356 29.51 -20.81 11.00
N VAL A 357 28.76 -19.80 10.53
CA VAL A 357 27.50 -19.98 9.78
C VAL A 357 27.72 -20.82 8.51
N SER A 358 28.95 -20.85 7.99
CA SER A 358 29.35 -21.70 6.85
C SER A 358 29.31 -23.22 7.15
N GLN A 359 29.30 -23.61 8.43
CA GLN A 359 29.32 -25.01 8.89
C GLN A 359 27.93 -25.56 9.22
N ILE A 360 26.88 -24.73 9.17
CA ILE A 360 25.51 -25.18 9.44
C ILE A 360 25.03 -26.09 8.30
N ASN A 361 24.59 -27.29 8.68
CA ASN A 361 24.04 -28.26 7.73
C ASN A 361 22.72 -27.74 7.13
N TYR A 362 22.76 -27.36 5.85
CA TYR A 362 21.61 -26.83 5.11
C TYR A 362 20.79 -27.93 4.40
N MET A 363 21.13 -29.21 4.54
CA MET A 363 20.50 -30.29 3.76
C MET A 363 19.04 -30.51 4.13
N TYR A 364 18.68 -30.39 5.42
CA TYR A 364 17.26 -30.43 5.84
C TYR A 364 16.49 -29.25 5.25
N ALA A 365 17.08 -28.05 5.32
CA ALA A 365 16.47 -26.86 4.74
C ALA A 365 16.33 -26.98 3.22
N GLN A 366 17.30 -27.57 2.53
CA GLN A 366 17.26 -27.82 1.09
C GLN A 366 16.17 -28.84 0.73
N TYR A 367 16.01 -29.91 1.51
CA TYR A 367 14.91 -30.87 1.35
C TYR A 367 13.57 -30.15 1.43
N VAL A 368 13.35 -29.35 2.48
CA VAL A 368 12.12 -28.58 2.69
C VAL A 368 11.89 -27.54 1.59
N LYS A 369 12.94 -26.87 1.11
CA LYS A 369 12.87 -25.94 -0.03
C LYS A 369 12.35 -26.66 -1.29
N ASN A 370 12.84 -27.87 -1.54
CA ASN A 370 12.54 -28.64 -2.75
C ASN A 370 11.17 -29.34 -2.69
N THR A 371 10.78 -29.90 -1.54
CA THR A 371 9.48 -30.56 -1.37
C THR A 371 8.36 -29.57 -1.08
N MET A 372 8.71 -28.39 -0.59
CA MET A 372 7.80 -27.38 -0.07
C MET A 372 6.88 -27.90 1.05
N GLN A 373 7.29 -28.94 1.77
CA GLN A 373 6.54 -29.54 2.87
C GLN A 373 7.31 -29.38 4.19
N THR A 374 6.56 -29.17 5.26
CA THR A 374 7.13 -29.13 6.62
C THR A 374 7.71 -30.49 6.98
N LEU A 375 8.89 -30.47 7.61
CA LEU A 375 9.64 -31.64 8.03
C LEU A 375 9.74 -31.62 9.56
N ASN A 376 9.10 -32.58 10.20
CA ASN A 376 9.21 -32.83 11.63
C ASN A 376 9.95 -34.17 11.87
N ILE A 377 11.05 -34.12 12.60
CA ILE A 377 11.87 -35.27 12.97
C ILE A 377 11.93 -35.35 14.50
N ALA A 378 11.27 -36.37 15.05
CA ALA A 378 11.21 -36.59 16.49
C ALA A 378 12.56 -36.99 17.10
N ASP A 379 13.35 -37.78 16.35
CA ASP A 379 14.70 -38.20 16.73
C ASP A 379 15.56 -38.32 15.47
N VAL A 380 16.48 -37.37 15.30
CA VAL A 380 17.33 -37.27 14.11
C VAL A 380 18.25 -38.50 13.97
N THR A 381 18.67 -39.10 15.08
CA THR A 381 19.55 -40.27 15.06
C THR A 381 18.87 -41.53 14.50
N LYS A 382 17.54 -41.54 14.46
CA LYS A 382 16.72 -42.66 13.97
C LYS A 382 16.18 -42.45 12.57
N ASP A 383 16.36 -41.27 11.97
CA ASP A 383 15.81 -40.96 10.65
C ASP A 383 16.70 -41.52 9.53
N GLN A 384 16.18 -42.51 8.79
CA GLN A 384 16.90 -43.17 7.70
C GLN A 384 16.88 -42.40 6.37
N ARG A 385 16.12 -41.30 6.27
CA ARG A 385 16.01 -40.50 5.02
C ARG A 385 17.26 -39.66 4.76
N PHE A 386 18.10 -39.43 5.77
CA PHE A 386 19.28 -38.59 5.71
C PHE A 386 20.52 -39.37 6.21
N PRO A 387 21.07 -40.33 5.44
CA PRO A 387 22.03 -41.32 5.94
C PRO A 387 23.39 -40.75 6.38
N TRP A 388 23.79 -39.61 5.81
CA TRP A 388 25.07 -38.94 6.11
C TRP A 388 25.13 -38.33 7.52
N THR A 389 24.03 -38.32 8.27
CA THR A 389 23.96 -37.78 9.63
C THR A 389 24.58 -38.73 10.67
N GLY A 390 24.67 -40.03 10.35
CA GLY A 390 25.27 -41.05 11.21
C GLY A 390 26.72 -41.41 10.90
N GLU A 391 27.32 -40.92 9.81
CA GLU A 391 28.62 -41.41 9.31
C GLU A 391 29.81 -40.44 9.48
N ASN A 392 29.60 -39.20 9.94
CA ASN A 392 30.69 -38.21 10.14
C ASN A 392 30.72 -37.66 11.59
N PRO A 393 31.61 -38.17 12.47
CA PRO A 393 31.74 -37.72 13.86
C PRO A 393 32.46 -36.37 14.06
N ASP A 394 32.99 -35.75 12.99
CA ASP A 394 33.74 -34.47 13.07
C ASP A 394 32.89 -33.22 12.76
N HIS A 395 31.57 -33.37 12.57
CA HIS A 395 30.66 -32.25 12.40
C HIS A 395 29.71 -32.16 13.59
N THR A 396 29.37 -30.93 14.00
CA THR A 396 28.53 -30.50 15.15
C THR A 396 27.11 -31.10 15.23
N ASN A 397 26.81 -32.13 14.44
CA ASN A 397 25.54 -32.84 14.34
C ASN A 397 25.21 -33.71 15.56
N ASP A 398 26.17 -33.98 16.45
CA ASP A 398 25.95 -34.73 17.70
C ASP A 398 25.02 -34.01 18.70
N GLN A 399 24.67 -32.75 18.44
CA GLN A 399 23.82 -31.94 19.32
C GLN A 399 22.35 -31.89 18.88
N ILE A 400 21.99 -32.23 17.65
CA ILE A 400 20.59 -32.12 17.17
C ILE A 400 19.84 -33.42 17.41
N LYS A 401 18.93 -33.43 18.39
CA LYS A 401 18.07 -34.58 18.74
C LYS A 401 16.70 -34.49 18.08
N SER A 402 16.05 -33.33 18.11
CA SER A 402 14.74 -33.12 17.46
C SER A 402 14.81 -31.94 16.50
N LEU A 403 14.12 -32.01 15.36
CA LEU A 403 14.15 -30.97 14.33
C LEU A 403 12.76 -30.69 13.77
N LEU A 404 12.42 -29.41 13.62
CA LEU A 404 11.20 -28.96 12.93
C LEU A 404 11.58 -27.89 11.91
N CYS A 405 11.24 -28.10 10.65
CA CYS A 405 11.66 -27.24 9.56
C CYS A 405 10.51 -26.98 8.57
N THR A 406 10.21 -25.71 8.26
CA THR A 406 9.07 -25.33 7.41
C THR A 406 9.50 -24.34 6.31
N PRO A 407 8.89 -24.39 5.10
CA PRO A 407 9.21 -23.45 4.04
C PRO A 407 8.53 -22.09 4.28
N ILE A 408 9.28 -21.02 4.02
CA ILE A 408 8.77 -19.64 3.99
C ILE A 408 8.43 -19.31 2.53
N ARG A 409 7.15 -19.04 2.27
CA ARG A 409 6.62 -18.85 0.91
C ARG A 409 6.27 -17.40 0.62
N ASN A 410 6.42 -17.00 -0.64
CA ASN A 410 5.90 -15.75 -1.17
C ASN A 410 4.41 -15.89 -1.47
N GLY A 411 3.57 -15.12 -0.77
CA GLY A 411 2.11 -15.17 -0.90
C GLY A 411 1.56 -14.85 -2.29
N LYS A 412 2.34 -14.23 -3.20
CA LYS A 412 1.90 -13.91 -4.57
C LYS A 412 2.28 -14.95 -5.63
N LYS A 413 3.34 -15.74 -5.39
CA LYS A 413 3.94 -16.62 -6.42
C LYS A 413 4.02 -18.09 -6.00
N ASP A 414 3.62 -18.43 -4.77
CA ASP A 414 3.81 -19.74 -4.13
C ASP A 414 5.26 -20.26 -4.21
N LYS A 415 6.22 -19.34 -4.35
CA LYS A 415 7.65 -19.61 -4.43
C LYS A 415 8.22 -19.64 -3.02
N VAL A 416 9.04 -20.64 -2.70
CA VAL A 416 9.79 -20.67 -1.43
C VAL A 416 10.90 -19.61 -1.50
N ILE A 417 10.82 -18.60 -0.62
CA ILE A 417 11.79 -17.51 -0.49
C ILE A 417 12.74 -17.70 0.69
N GLY A 418 12.44 -18.65 1.57
CA GLY A 418 13.32 -19.05 2.64
C GLY A 418 12.85 -20.31 3.34
N VAL A 419 13.58 -20.75 4.36
CA VAL A 419 13.25 -21.92 5.17
C VAL A 419 13.56 -21.60 6.62
N CYS A 420 12.62 -21.90 7.51
CA CYS A 420 12.80 -21.76 8.95
C CYS A 420 13.06 -23.14 9.56
N GLN A 421 14.12 -23.26 10.37
CA GLN A 421 14.52 -24.49 11.03
C GLN A 421 14.66 -24.24 12.53
N LEU A 422 13.93 -25.00 13.33
CA LEU A 422 14.05 -25.08 14.78
C LEU A 422 14.70 -26.40 15.17
N VAL A 423 15.63 -26.33 16.12
CA VAL A 423 16.32 -27.50 16.67
C VAL A 423 16.10 -27.59 18.17
N ASN A 424 15.99 -28.83 18.64
CA ASN A 424 15.85 -29.23 20.05
C ASN A 424 14.73 -28.50 20.80
N LYS A 425 13.55 -29.13 20.88
CA LYS A 425 12.50 -28.64 21.76
C LYS A 425 12.85 -28.95 23.21
N MET A 426 12.94 -27.93 24.05
CA MET A 426 13.32 -28.04 25.45
C MET A 426 12.09 -28.30 26.32
N ASP A 427 12.27 -29.07 27.40
CA ASP A 427 11.26 -29.22 28.45
C ASP A 427 11.57 -28.28 29.62
N GLU A 428 10.65 -27.37 29.95
CA GLU A 428 10.85 -26.39 31.02
C GLU A 428 11.16 -27.03 32.38
N ALA A 429 10.66 -28.24 32.63
CA ALA A 429 10.78 -28.91 33.92
C ALA A 429 12.04 -29.78 34.09
N SER A 430 12.63 -30.28 33.00
CA SER A 430 13.69 -31.30 33.06
C SER A 430 14.90 -31.04 32.18
N ASP A 431 14.94 -29.89 31.49
CA ASP A 431 16.03 -29.48 30.58
C ASP A 431 16.38 -30.58 29.54
N SER A 432 15.40 -31.43 29.24
CA SER A 432 15.54 -32.58 28.37
C SER A 432 14.90 -32.30 27.03
N VAL A 433 15.53 -32.75 25.94
CA VAL A 433 14.99 -32.55 24.59
C VAL A 433 13.78 -33.47 24.35
N LYS A 434 12.68 -32.88 23.88
CA LYS A 434 11.43 -33.55 23.46
C LYS A 434 11.23 -33.45 21.95
N ALA A 435 10.34 -34.28 21.41
CA ALA A 435 9.91 -34.15 20.03
C ALA A 435 8.90 -33.00 19.86
N PHE A 436 8.95 -32.33 18.70
CA PHE A 436 7.91 -31.38 18.30
C PHE A 436 6.61 -32.13 17.99
N ASN A 437 5.50 -31.67 18.53
CA ASN A 437 4.19 -32.25 18.31
C ASN A 437 3.48 -31.63 17.09
N ARG A 438 2.29 -32.14 16.75
CA ARG A 438 1.52 -31.65 15.59
C ARG A 438 1.06 -30.19 15.73
N ASN A 439 0.84 -29.72 16.96
CA ASN A 439 0.45 -28.33 17.20
C ASN A 439 1.63 -27.39 16.95
N ASP A 440 2.85 -27.81 17.29
CA ASP A 440 4.08 -27.09 16.99
C ASP A 440 4.27 -26.91 15.47
N GLU A 441 4.00 -27.98 14.72
CA GLU A 441 4.05 -27.97 13.25
C GLU A 441 3.08 -26.96 12.65
N GLN A 442 1.79 -27.04 13.03
CA GLN A 442 0.76 -26.11 12.54
C GLN A 442 1.06 -24.66 12.92
N PHE A 443 1.60 -24.43 14.12
CA PHE A 443 1.97 -23.10 14.56
C PHE A 443 3.12 -22.54 13.73
N LEU A 444 4.18 -23.32 13.52
CA LEU A 444 5.34 -22.88 12.74
C LEU A 444 4.96 -22.62 11.28
N GLU A 445 4.06 -23.41 10.70
CA GLU A 445 3.50 -23.17 9.36
C GLU A 445 2.74 -21.84 9.29
N ALA A 446 1.89 -21.55 10.27
CA ALA A 446 1.19 -20.27 10.34
C ALA A 446 2.16 -19.09 10.50
N PHE A 447 3.18 -19.25 11.35
CA PHE A 447 4.22 -18.25 11.55
C PHE A 447 5.03 -17.98 10.26
N ALA A 448 5.33 -19.02 9.49
CA ALA A 448 6.08 -18.91 8.23
C ALA A 448 5.36 -18.06 7.17
N ILE A 449 4.02 -17.98 7.20
CA ILE A 449 3.24 -17.09 6.32
C ILE A 449 3.58 -15.63 6.62
N PHE A 450 3.62 -15.24 7.90
CA PHE A 450 3.96 -13.88 8.32
C PHE A 450 5.43 -13.56 8.03
N CYS A 451 6.34 -14.52 8.24
CA CYS A 451 7.74 -14.38 7.85
C CYS A 451 7.87 -14.10 6.35
N GLY A 452 7.09 -14.80 5.51
CA GLY A 452 7.12 -14.63 4.07
C GLY A 452 6.70 -13.22 3.63
N LEU A 453 5.65 -12.68 4.24
CA LEU A 453 5.18 -11.33 3.98
C LEU A 453 6.18 -10.26 4.46
N GLY A 454 6.74 -10.45 5.67
CA GLY A 454 7.74 -9.53 6.23
C GLY A 454 9.00 -9.45 5.38
N ILE A 455 9.60 -10.60 5.03
CA ILE A 455 10.82 -10.67 4.21
C ILE A 455 10.59 -9.99 2.86
N GLN A 456 9.46 -10.26 2.21
CA GLN A 456 9.14 -9.67 0.91
C GLN A 456 9.01 -8.15 0.99
N ASN A 457 8.30 -7.62 1.99
CA ASN A 457 8.11 -6.19 2.14
C ASN A 457 9.45 -5.50 2.37
N THR A 458 10.27 -6.01 3.29
CA THR A 458 11.60 -5.45 3.58
C THR A 458 12.53 -5.50 2.37
N GLN A 459 12.58 -6.60 1.62
CA GLN A 459 13.39 -6.67 0.39
C GLN A 459 12.93 -5.68 -0.68
N MET A 460 11.61 -5.45 -0.79
CA MET A 460 11.05 -4.46 -1.69
C MET A 460 11.44 -3.04 -1.27
N TYR A 461 11.35 -2.71 0.02
CA TYR A 461 11.80 -1.42 0.56
C TYR A 461 13.29 -1.19 0.35
N GLU A 462 14.16 -2.15 0.67
CA GLU A 462 15.62 -2.03 0.45
C GLU A 462 15.96 -1.81 -1.04
N THR A 463 15.20 -2.43 -1.95
CA THR A 463 15.39 -2.25 -3.40
C THR A 463 15.01 -0.84 -3.84
N VAL A 464 13.90 -0.29 -3.32
CA VAL A 464 13.45 1.08 -3.59
C VAL A 464 14.45 2.09 -3.03
N GLU A 465 14.90 1.94 -1.79
CA GLU A 465 15.91 2.84 -1.20
C GLU A 465 17.21 2.84 -1.99
N ARG A 466 17.70 1.67 -2.41
CA ARG A 466 18.90 1.58 -3.26
C ARG A 466 18.71 2.27 -4.61
N ALA A 467 17.52 2.16 -5.21
CA ALA A 467 17.20 2.85 -6.46
C ALA A 467 17.16 4.37 -6.26
N MET A 468 16.57 4.85 -5.15
CA MET A 468 16.53 6.27 -4.80
C MET A 468 17.94 6.83 -4.58
N ALA A 469 18.79 6.14 -3.82
CA ALA A 469 20.18 6.55 -3.61
C ALA A 469 20.97 6.62 -4.93
N LYS A 470 20.77 5.65 -5.83
CA LYS A 470 21.37 5.70 -7.18
C LYS A 470 20.88 6.89 -7.99
N GLN A 471 19.59 7.21 -7.92
CA GLN A 471 19.01 8.36 -8.60
C GLN A 471 19.57 9.67 -8.05
N GLU A 472 19.70 9.81 -6.73
CA GLU A 472 20.27 11.00 -6.09
C GLU A 472 21.71 11.25 -6.53
N VAL A 473 22.58 10.23 -6.50
CA VAL A 473 23.95 10.32 -7.01
C VAL A 473 23.99 10.66 -8.50
N THR A 474 23.07 10.11 -9.30
CA THR A 474 22.98 10.41 -10.73
C THR A 474 22.62 11.89 -10.95
N LEU A 475 21.66 12.43 -10.21
CA LEU A 475 21.27 13.83 -10.28
C LEU A 475 22.41 14.76 -9.82
N GLU A 476 23.20 14.37 -8.82
CA GLU A 476 24.37 15.13 -8.38
C GLU A 476 25.42 15.23 -9.51
N VAL A 477 25.74 14.11 -10.17
CA VAL A 477 26.67 14.06 -11.31
C VAL A 477 26.14 14.89 -12.49
N LEU A 478 24.84 14.79 -12.80
CA LEU A 478 24.22 15.59 -13.85
C LEU A 478 24.28 17.09 -13.52
N SER A 479 23.98 17.48 -12.29
CA SER A 479 24.07 18.86 -11.80
C SER A 479 25.49 19.43 -11.93
N TYR A 480 26.53 18.64 -11.65
CA TYR A 480 27.93 19.03 -11.84
C TYR A 480 28.23 19.35 -13.31
N HIS A 481 27.82 18.47 -14.24
CA HIS A 481 28.06 18.67 -15.66
C HIS A 481 27.18 19.78 -16.27
N ALA A 482 25.98 19.98 -15.73
CA ALA A 482 25.06 21.06 -16.12
C ALA A 482 25.55 22.44 -15.67
N THR A 483 26.26 22.53 -14.55
CA THR A 483 26.72 23.80 -13.99
C THR A 483 27.90 24.39 -14.79
N ALA A 484 27.89 25.71 -15.02
CA ALA A 484 29.02 26.43 -15.62
C ALA A 484 30.23 26.45 -14.68
N SER A 485 31.44 26.48 -15.25
CA SER A 485 32.65 26.40 -14.43
C SER A 485 32.83 27.67 -13.58
N GLU A 486 33.55 27.54 -12.47
CA GLU A 486 33.88 28.71 -11.65
C GLU A 486 34.69 29.75 -12.42
N GLU A 487 35.58 29.29 -13.31
CA GLU A 487 36.47 30.12 -14.12
C GLU A 487 35.68 30.94 -15.13
N GLU A 488 34.77 30.32 -15.90
CA GLU A 488 33.89 31.01 -16.85
C GLU A 488 33.02 32.07 -16.14
N SER A 489 32.53 31.74 -14.94
CA SER A 489 31.75 32.65 -14.11
C SER A 489 32.57 33.87 -13.67
N ARG A 490 33.85 33.65 -13.30
CA ARG A 490 34.78 34.72 -12.91
C ARG A 490 35.18 35.58 -14.09
N GLU A 491 35.39 35.02 -15.28
CA GLU A 491 35.67 35.79 -16.50
C GLU A 491 34.52 36.75 -16.85
N LEU A 492 33.28 36.23 -16.78
CA LEU A 492 32.08 37.06 -16.98
C LEU A 492 31.97 38.15 -15.89
N GLN A 493 32.29 37.82 -14.63
CA GLN A 493 32.32 38.79 -13.54
C GLN A 493 33.40 39.86 -13.74
N VAL A 494 34.64 39.50 -14.11
CA VAL A 494 35.74 40.46 -14.31
C VAL A 494 35.42 41.44 -15.43
N THR A 495 34.73 40.96 -16.47
CA THR A 495 34.16 41.79 -17.53
C THR A 495 33.14 42.80 -16.98
N VAL A 496 32.40 42.46 -15.94
CA VAL A 496 31.40 43.35 -15.32
C VAL A 496 31.99 44.31 -14.27
N VAL A 497 32.76 43.81 -13.30
CA VAL A 497 33.08 44.50 -12.03
C VAL A 497 33.96 45.75 -12.20
N LYS A 498 34.68 45.90 -13.31
CA LYS A 498 35.47 47.11 -13.59
C LYS A 498 34.63 48.41 -13.67
N HIS A 499 33.30 48.32 -13.78
CA HIS A 499 32.39 49.47 -13.72
C HIS A 499 32.26 50.09 -12.32
N SER A 500 32.28 49.30 -11.23
CA SER A 500 31.93 49.80 -9.89
C SER A 500 33.05 50.62 -9.22
N ARG A 501 34.29 50.54 -9.72
CA ARG A 501 35.43 51.33 -9.19
C ARG A 501 35.60 52.68 -9.89
N GLN A 502 35.12 52.86 -11.12
CA GLN A 502 35.38 54.06 -11.89
C GLN A 502 34.43 55.24 -11.55
N GLN A 503 33.36 54.99 -10.79
CA GLN A 503 32.52 56.05 -10.19
C GLN A 503 33.04 56.57 -8.83
N ARG A 504 34.15 56.06 -8.29
CA ARG A 504 34.61 56.44 -6.92
C ARG A 504 35.96 57.14 -6.80
N HIS A 505 36.70 57.42 -7.86
CA HIS A 505 37.84 58.34 -7.76
C HIS A 505 38.29 58.86 -9.12
N GLU A 506 37.99 60.13 -9.39
CA GLU A 506 38.89 60.96 -10.21
C GLU A 506 40.12 61.32 -9.37
N THR A 507 41.30 61.13 -9.96
CA THR A 507 42.57 61.89 -9.87
C THR A 507 43.80 60.96 -9.82
N CYS A 508 44.36 60.63 -11.00
CA CYS A 508 45.79 60.74 -11.37
C CYS A 508 46.17 59.81 -12.54
N PRO A 509 46.98 60.27 -13.52
CA PRO A 509 47.40 59.46 -14.67
C PRO A 509 48.81 58.87 -14.50
N ARG A 510 49.10 57.72 -15.13
CA ARG A 510 50.26 57.45 -16.02
C ARG A 510 50.50 55.95 -16.29
N GLY A 511 50.81 55.63 -17.56
CA GLY A 511 51.63 54.48 -17.96
C GLY A 511 50.99 53.54 -19.00
N PRO A 512 51.59 53.33 -20.20
CA PRO A 512 51.00 52.53 -21.27
C PRO A 512 51.46 51.06 -21.21
N ALA A 513 50.53 50.10 -21.26
CA ALA A 513 50.83 48.72 -21.63
C ALA A 513 49.58 47.99 -22.14
N SER A 514 49.71 47.46 -23.37
CA SER A 514 48.90 46.44 -24.06
C SER A 514 47.37 46.60 -24.07
N THR A 515 46.86 46.92 -25.26
CA THR A 515 45.47 46.88 -25.73
C THR A 515 44.86 45.47 -25.65
N HIS A 516 44.23 45.15 -24.52
CA HIS A 516 43.05 44.29 -24.51
C HIS A 516 41.84 45.20 -24.23
N GLN A 517 40.98 45.39 -25.23
CA GLN A 517 39.74 46.16 -25.08
C GLN A 517 38.89 45.51 -23.98
N VAL A 518 38.72 46.22 -22.88
CA VAL A 518 38.00 45.78 -21.69
C VAL A 518 36.50 46.00 -21.95
N ALA A 519 35.76 44.91 -22.18
CA ALA A 519 34.31 44.99 -22.39
C ALA A 519 33.61 45.38 -21.07
N THR A 520 32.80 46.43 -21.11
CA THR A 520 31.94 46.92 -20.01
C THR A 520 30.56 46.27 -20.18
N VAL A 521 29.75 46.03 -19.12
CA VAL A 521 28.34 45.61 -19.35
C VAL A 521 27.63 46.71 -20.12
N PRO A 522 27.26 46.50 -21.39
CA PRO A 522 26.70 47.56 -22.20
C PRO A 522 25.34 48.00 -21.63
N SER A 523 24.94 49.25 -21.87
CA SER A 523 23.64 49.73 -21.43
C SER A 523 22.52 49.09 -22.27
N ALA A 524 21.31 49.00 -21.72
CA ALA A 524 20.15 48.50 -22.48
C ALA A 524 19.90 49.31 -23.77
N GLN A 525 20.21 50.60 -23.76
CA GLN A 525 20.13 51.46 -24.95
C GLN A 525 21.19 51.10 -26.00
N SER A 526 22.45 50.82 -25.60
CA SER A 526 23.50 50.42 -26.55
C SER A 526 23.21 49.07 -27.22
N LEU A 527 22.56 48.16 -26.49
CA LEU A 527 22.18 46.84 -26.97
C LEU A 527 20.76 46.83 -27.59
N ARG A 528 20.06 47.97 -27.62
CA ARG A 528 18.69 48.10 -28.12
C ARG A 528 17.70 47.12 -27.49
N LEU A 529 17.89 46.76 -26.22
CA LEU A 529 17.06 45.75 -25.52
C LEU A 529 15.63 46.22 -25.25
N LEU A 530 15.38 47.53 -25.33
CA LEU A 530 14.05 48.13 -25.12
C LEU A 530 13.20 48.12 -26.40
N ASP A 531 13.81 47.86 -27.56
CA ASP A 531 13.13 47.94 -28.85
C ASP A 531 12.42 46.61 -29.16
N PHE A 532 11.13 46.66 -29.51
CA PHE A 532 10.39 45.45 -29.92
C PHE A 532 10.94 44.84 -31.22
N SER A 533 11.60 45.66 -32.06
CA SER A 533 12.26 45.26 -33.30
C SER A 533 13.68 44.68 -33.11
N PHE A 534 14.10 44.43 -31.87
CA PHE A 534 15.41 43.86 -31.54
C PHE A 534 15.70 42.54 -32.30
N SER A 535 16.98 42.33 -32.63
CA SER A 535 17.49 41.14 -33.31
C SER A 535 18.85 40.77 -32.71
N ASP A 536 19.04 39.50 -32.39
CA ASP A 536 20.27 38.98 -31.78
C ASP A 536 21.29 38.44 -32.80
N PHE A 537 20.96 38.39 -34.10
CA PHE A 537 21.82 37.79 -35.12
C PHE A 537 23.22 38.40 -35.23
N GLU A 538 23.38 39.66 -34.83
CA GLU A 538 24.66 40.37 -34.82
C GLU A 538 25.43 40.20 -33.51
N LEU A 539 24.79 39.66 -32.47
CA LEU A 539 25.37 39.50 -31.14
C LEU A 539 26.06 38.15 -30.98
N SER A 540 27.22 38.15 -30.34
CA SER A 540 27.91 36.96 -29.87
C SER A 540 27.21 36.34 -28.65
N ASP A 541 27.48 35.06 -28.37
CA ASP A 541 26.94 34.38 -27.18
C ASP A 541 27.32 35.12 -25.88
N THR A 542 28.51 35.71 -25.81
CA THR A 542 28.96 36.51 -24.65
C THR A 542 28.16 37.80 -24.52
N GLU A 543 27.81 38.46 -25.63
CA GLU A 543 26.97 39.66 -25.58
C GLU A 543 25.54 39.33 -25.14
N THR A 544 24.99 38.18 -25.55
CA THR A 544 23.66 37.74 -25.08
C THR A 544 23.62 37.44 -23.58
N THR A 545 24.69 36.88 -23.00
CA THR A 545 24.76 36.67 -21.54
C THR A 545 24.93 37.99 -20.78
N LEU A 546 25.73 38.92 -21.29
CA LEU A 546 25.85 40.28 -20.73
C LEU A 546 24.53 41.05 -20.83
N ALA A 547 23.80 40.92 -21.94
CA ALA A 547 22.48 41.50 -22.14
C ALA A 547 21.47 40.93 -21.12
N THR A 548 21.50 39.62 -20.87
CA THR A 548 20.66 38.97 -19.87
C THR A 548 20.90 39.55 -18.48
N ILE A 549 22.17 39.65 -18.08
CA ILE A 549 22.56 40.30 -16.82
C ILE A 549 22.04 41.74 -16.76
N ARG A 550 22.18 42.50 -17.85
CA ARG A 550 21.68 43.88 -17.94
C ARG A 550 20.17 43.96 -17.72
N MET A 551 19.38 43.01 -18.24
CA MET A 551 17.93 42.97 -18.02
C MET A 551 17.59 42.82 -16.52
N PHE A 552 18.28 41.94 -15.80
CA PHE A 552 18.08 41.76 -14.35
C PHE A 552 18.47 43.00 -13.53
N VAL A 553 19.54 43.68 -13.94
CA VAL A 553 20.00 44.92 -13.30
C VAL A 553 19.00 46.06 -13.53
N ASP A 554 18.56 46.27 -14.77
CA ASP A 554 17.68 47.39 -15.11
C ASP A 554 16.23 47.16 -14.63
N LEU A 555 15.82 45.92 -14.35
CA LEU A 555 14.59 45.59 -13.62
C LEU A 555 14.72 45.72 -12.09
N ASN A 556 15.89 46.12 -11.57
CA ASN A 556 16.20 46.23 -10.14
C ASN A 556 16.14 44.91 -9.35
N LEU A 557 16.08 43.75 -10.02
CA LEU A 557 15.94 42.44 -9.36
C LEU A 557 17.15 42.09 -8.49
N VAL A 558 18.35 42.45 -8.96
CA VAL A 558 19.60 42.20 -8.23
C VAL A 558 19.61 42.94 -6.89
N GLN A 559 19.16 44.19 -6.88
CA GLN A 559 19.13 45.02 -5.68
C GLN A 559 17.95 44.64 -4.77
N ASN A 560 16.75 44.48 -5.32
CA ASN A 560 15.54 44.22 -4.53
C ASN A 560 15.63 42.88 -3.80
N PHE A 561 16.21 41.85 -4.43
CA PHE A 561 16.37 40.52 -3.85
C PHE A 561 17.77 40.26 -3.31
N GLN A 562 18.66 41.25 -3.23
CA GLN A 562 20.04 41.08 -2.73
C GLN A 562 20.79 39.91 -3.37
N MET A 563 20.61 39.72 -4.69
CA MET A 563 21.18 38.59 -5.40
C MET A 563 22.69 38.69 -5.43
N LYS A 564 23.38 37.61 -5.05
CA LYS A 564 24.83 37.52 -5.23
C LYS A 564 25.14 37.57 -6.72
N TYR A 565 25.86 38.61 -7.11
CA TYR A 565 26.20 38.85 -8.52
C TYR A 565 26.90 37.65 -9.18
N MET A 566 27.76 36.96 -8.42
CA MET A 566 28.42 35.73 -8.89
C MET A 566 27.44 34.59 -9.17
N ASN A 567 26.43 34.44 -8.32
CA ASN A 567 25.41 33.41 -8.53
C ASN A 567 24.58 33.72 -9.77
N LEU A 568 24.28 34.99 -10.03
CA LEU A 568 23.58 35.41 -11.25
C LEU A 568 24.41 35.11 -12.51
N CYS A 569 25.69 35.49 -12.54
CA CYS A 569 26.57 35.18 -13.67
C CYS A 569 26.65 33.67 -13.93
N ARG A 570 26.86 32.87 -12.87
CA ARG A 570 26.95 31.42 -12.97
C ARG A 570 25.63 30.81 -13.44
N TRP A 571 24.50 31.27 -12.88
CA TRP A 571 23.17 30.81 -13.27
C TRP A 571 22.87 31.10 -14.75
N VAL A 572 23.13 32.31 -15.25
CA VAL A 572 22.94 32.65 -16.68
C VAL A 572 23.79 31.75 -17.58
N LEU A 573 25.06 31.51 -17.21
CA LEU A 573 25.95 30.63 -17.97
C LEU A 573 25.48 29.18 -17.93
N SER A 574 25.04 28.69 -16.77
CA SER A 574 24.50 27.34 -16.61
C SER A 574 23.22 27.16 -17.44
N VAL A 575 22.27 28.10 -17.38
CA VAL A 575 21.07 28.07 -18.22
C VAL A 575 21.45 28.00 -19.70
N LYS A 576 22.32 28.90 -20.19
CA LYS A 576 22.82 28.86 -21.58
C LYS A 576 23.46 27.53 -21.95
N LYS A 577 24.29 26.96 -21.07
CA LYS A 577 25.00 25.70 -21.29
C LYS A 577 24.06 24.51 -21.46
N ASN A 578 22.89 24.55 -20.82
CA ASN A 578 21.89 23.48 -20.87
C ASN A 578 20.88 23.62 -22.03
N TYR A 579 21.02 24.64 -22.88
CA TYR A 579 20.37 24.65 -24.19
C TYR A 579 21.20 23.88 -25.22
N ARG A 580 20.52 23.03 -25.99
CA ARG A 580 21.18 22.16 -26.98
C ARG A 580 21.51 22.94 -28.25
N LYS A 581 22.82 23.13 -28.51
CA LYS A 581 23.31 23.80 -29.74
C LYS A 581 22.97 23.06 -31.04
N SER A 582 22.66 21.76 -30.96
CA SER A 582 22.28 20.95 -32.11
C SER A 582 20.84 21.18 -32.57
N VAL A 583 20.02 21.89 -31.80
CA VAL A 583 18.62 22.18 -32.11
C VAL A 583 18.54 23.50 -32.88
N ALA A 584 17.87 23.48 -34.03
CA ALA A 584 17.90 24.59 -34.98
C ALA A 584 17.21 25.87 -34.44
N TYR A 585 16.04 25.74 -33.80
CA TYR A 585 15.26 26.87 -33.31
C TYR A 585 15.22 26.95 -31.77
N HIS A 586 14.75 25.89 -31.08
CA HIS A 586 14.59 25.89 -29.61
C HIS A 586 15.95 25.71 -28.90
N ASN A 587 16.79 26.75 -28.99
CA ASN A 587 18.11 26.85 -28.39
C ASN A 587 18.23 28.15 -27.57
N TRP A 588 19.43 28.42 -27.03
CA TRP A 588 19.67 29.60 -26.18
C TRP A 588 19.23 30.93 -26.82
N ARG A 589 19.36 31.08 -28.15
CA ARG A 589 18.97 32.33 -28.83
C ARG A 589 17.47 32.56 -28.79
N HIS A 590 16.67 31.49 -28.91
CA HIS A 590 15.22 31.58 -28.75
C HIS A 590 14.88 32.03 -27.31
N ALA A 591 15.39 31.34 -26.30
CA ALA A 591 15.14 31.70 -24.89
C ALA A 591 15.58 33.12 -24.53
N PHE A 592 16.74 33.56 -25.03
CA PHE A 592 17.21 34.93 -24.86
C PHE A 592 16.27 35.97 -25.52
N ASN A 593 15.78 35.72 -26.74
CA ASN A 593 14.83 36.61 -27.41
C ASN A 593 13.46 36.64 -26.71
N THR A 594 13.01 35.50 -26.17
CA THR A 594 11.80 35.40 -25.34
C THR A 594 11.94 36.26 -24.08
N ALA A 595 13.08 36.16 -23.38
CA ALA A 595 13.38 37.00 -22.22
C ALA A 595 13.54 38.49 -22.57
N GLN A 596 14.17 38.81 -23.71
CA GLN A 596 14.27 40.19 -24.20
C GLN A 596 12.90 40.78 -24.50
N SER A 597 12.00 40.01 -25.10
CA SER A 597 10.64 40.46 -25.42
C SER A 597 9.82 40.69 -24.15
N MET A 598 9.99 39.84 -23.13
CA MET A 598 9.42 40.07 -21.79
C MET A 598 9.98 41.34 -21.15
N PHE A 599 11.30 41.56 -21.21
CA PHE A 599 11.93 42.78 -20.71
C PHE A 599 11.39 44.04 -21.41
N ALA A 600 11.22 44.00 -22.74
CA ALA A 600 10.64 45.10 -23.51
C ALA A 600 9.16 45.34 -23.17
N LEU A 601 8.35 44.29 -22.98
CA LEU A 601 6.96 44.40 -22.51
C LEU A 601 6.86 45.05 -21.13
N LEU A 602 7.74 44.65 -20.21
CA LEU A 602 7.78 45.20 -18.85
C LEU A 602 8.19 46.67 -18.84
N LYS A 603 9.25 47.02 -19.58
CA LYS A 603 9.81 48.39 -19.64
C LYS A 603 9.08 49.29 -20.64
N SER A 604 9.24 49.01 -21.93
CA SER A 604 8.69 49.82 -23.02
C SER A 604 7.17 49.70 -23.09
N GLY A 605 6.62 48.50 -22.86
CA GLY A 605 5.18 48.24 -22.77
C GLY A 605 4.53 48.72 -21.45
N ARG A 606 5.33 49.19 -20.50
CA ARG A 606 4.93 49.72 -19.17
C ARG A 606 4.13 48.76 -18.28
N LEU A 607 4.18 47.46 -18.55
CA LEU A 607 3.47 46.45 -17.75
C LEU A 607 4.12 46.19 -16.39
N GLN A 608 5.38 46.60 -16.18
CA GLN A 608 6.05 46.46 -14.88
C GLN A 608 5.27 47.15 -13.75
N ASN A 609 4.58 48.26 -14.02
CA ASN A 609 3.87 49.04 -13.00
C ASN A 609 2.67 48.29 -12.39
N ASN A 610 2.20 47.24 -13.06
CA ASN A 610 1.03 46.46 -12.64
C ASN A 610 1.41 45.12 -11.98
N LEU A 611 2.67 44.73 -12.06
CA LEU A 611 3.21 43.48 -11.52
C LEU A 611 4.06 43.76 -10.29
N ASN A 612 4.10 42.80 -9.36
CA ASN A 612 5.00 42.88 -8.23
C ASN A 612 6.40 42.36 -8.62
N ASP A 613 7.42 42.70 -7.83
CA ASP A 613 8.81 42.35 -8.15
C ASP A 613 9.05 40.82 -8.19
N LEU A 614 8.28 40.03 -7.42
CA LEU A 614 8.38 38.56 -7.41
C LEU A 614 7.84 37.95 -8.70
N GLU A 615 6.76 38.50 -9.26
CA GLU A 615 6.20 38.09 -10.55
C GLU A 615 7.14 38.46 -11.68
N VAL A 616 7.71 39.66 -11.65
CA VAL A 616 8.72 40.09 -12.63
C VAL A 616 9.93 39.16 -12.58
N LEU A 617 10.40 38.82 -11.37
CA LEU A 617 11.47 37.84 -11.18
C LEU A 617 11.11 36.47 -11.77
N ALA A 618 9.92 35.95 -11.44
CA ALA A 618 9.45 34.66 -11.90
C ALA A 618 9.33 34.61 -13.44
N LEU A 619 8.78 35.65 -14.07
CA LEU A 619 8.66 35.74 -15.53
C LEU A 619 10.02 35.80 -16.23
N MET A 620 10.98 36.57 -15.70
CA MET A 620 12.32 36.64 -16.28
C MET A 620 13.07 35.30 -16.14
N ILE A 621 12.91 34.59 -15.02
CA ILE A 621 13.47 33.25 -14.86
C ILE A 621 12.78 32.26 -15.81
N ALA A 622 11.44 32.26 -15.86
CA ALA A 622 10.67 31.36 -16.69
C ALA A 622 11.01 31.52 -18.18
N THR A 623 11.05 32.76 -18.69
CA THR A 623 11.39 33.03 -20.11
C THR A 623 12.77 32.51 -20.51
N LEU A 624 13.76 32.61 -19.63
CA LEU A 624 15.10 32.06 -19.89
C LEU A 624 15.16 30.54 -19.78
N SER A 625 14.23 29.92 -19.07
CA SER A 625 14.29 28.50 -18.70
C SER A 625 13.23 27.62 -19.38
N HIS A 626 12.25 28.20 -20.08
CA HIS A 626 11.05 27.48 -20.54
C HIS A 626 11.31 26.36 -21.54
N ASP A 627 12.46 26.37 -22.23
CA ASP A 627 12.86 25.39 -23.24
C ASP A 627 14.18 24.67 -22.88
N LEU A 628 14.55 24.66 -21.60
CA LEU A 628 15.79 24.01 -21.15
C LEU A 628 15.83 22.53 -21.54
N ASP A 629 16.94 22.08 -22.12
CA ASP A 629 17.08 20.71 -22.64
C ASP A 629 16.07 20.32 -23.74
N HIS A 630 15.48 21.27 -24.47
CA HIS A 630 14.61 20.97 -25.61
C HIS A 630 15.34 20.11 -26.67
N ARG A 631 14.67 19.07 -27.19
CA ARG A 631 15.29 17.99 -27.99
C ARG A 631 15.02 18.09 -29.50
N GLY A 632 14.38 19.16 -29.92
CA GLY A 632 13.96 19.39 -31.31
C GLY A 632 12.82 18.47 -31.73
N VAL A 633 11.98 18.04 -30.78
CA VAL A 633 10.79 17.23 -31.04
C VAL A 633 9.66 17.67 -30.12
N ASN A 634 8.42 17.60 -30.61
CA ASN A 634 7.24 18.01 -29.83
C ASN A 634 6.68 16.91 -28.91
N ASN A 635 5.74 17.30 -28.03
CA ASN A 635 5.04 16.40 -27.10
C ASN A 635 4.39 15.19 -27.79
N SER A 636 3.88 15.35 -29.02
CA SER A 636 3.23 14.25 -29.75
C SER A 636 4.22 13.16 -30.20
N TYR A 637 5.46 13.55 -30.54
CA TYR A 637 6.54 12.61 -30.85
C TYR A 637 6.95 11.81 -29.61
N ILE A 638 7.13 12.50 -28.48
CA ILE A 638 7.53 11.90 -27.20
C ILE A 638 6.51 10.84 -26.75
N GLN A 639 5.22 11.11 -26.91
CA GLN A 639 4.15 10.14 -26.61
C GLN A 639 4.14 8.94 -27.56
N ARG A 640 4.47 9.12 -28.85
CA ARG A 640 4.44 8.04 -29.86
C ARG A 640 5.69 7.17 -29.85
N SER A 641 6.80 7.67 -29.32
CA SER A 641 8.10 6.99 -29.30
C SER A 641 8.34 6.17 -28.01
N ASP A 642 7.34 6.03 -27.14
CA ASP A 642 7.45 5.38 -25.82
C ASP A 642 8.64 5.92 -24.98
N HIS A 643 8.94 7.21 -25.15
CA HIS A 643 10.06 7.84 -24.47
C HIS A 643 9.79 7.89 -22.95
N PRO A 644 10.81 7.67 -22.08
CA PRO A 644 10.61 7.63 -20.62
C PRO A 644 9.90 8.87 -20.03
N LEU A 645 10.10 10.04 -20.62
CA LEU A 645 9.41 11.27 -20.23
C LEU A 645 7.87 11.15 -20.34
N ALA A 646 7.35 10.42 -21.34
CA ALA A 646 5.91 10.21 -21.50
C ALA A 646 5.32 9.32 -20.40
N GLN A 647 6.14 8.48 -19.77
CA GLN A 647 5.72 7.67 -18.61
C GLN A 647 5.76 8.49 -17.32
N LEU A 648 6.65 9.49 -17.24
CA LEU A 648 6.81 10.35 -16.08
C LEU A 648 5.71 11.42 -15.99
N TYR A 649 5.31 12.00 -17.12
CA TYR A 649 4.30 13.05 -17.19
C TYR A 649 3.20 12.74 -18.21
N CYS A 650 1.93 12.94 -17.82
CA CYS A 650 0.77 12.62 -18.66
C CYS A 650 0.40 13.72 -19.68
N HIS A 651 0.64 14.98 -19.34
CA HIS A 651 0.32 16.17 -20.15
C HIS A 651 1.46 17.19 -20.07
N SER A 652 1.61 18.02 -21.11
CA SER A 652 2.66 19.04 -21.21
C SER A 652 4.03 18.50 -20.80
N THR A 653 4.37 17.33 -21.38
CA THR A 653 5.45 16.45 -20.92
C THR A 653 6.82 17.15 -20.98
N MET A 654 7.07 17.87 -22.07
CA MET A 654 8.30 18.64 -22.24
C MET A 654 8.34 19.85 -21.30
N GLU A 655 7.22 20.55 -21.11
CA GLU A 655 7.16 21.74 -20.26
C GLU A 655 7.42 21.42 -18.78
N HIS A 656 6.93 20.28 -18.27
CA HIS A 656 7.31 19.79 -16.94
C HIS A 656 8.80 19.45 -16.86
N HIS A 657 9.36 18.82 -17.90
CA HIS A 657 10.80 18.54 -17.97
C HIS A 657 11.64 19.82 -17.95
N HIS A 658 11.21 20.87 -18.68
CA HIS A 658 11.87 22.18 -18.67
C HIS A 658 11.86 22.83 -17.29
N PHE A 659 10.72 22.74 -16.57
CA PHE A 659 10.62 23.23 -15.20
C PHE A 659 11.51 22.45 -14.22
N ASP A 660 11.51 21.12 -14.28
CA ASP A 660 12.36 20.30 -13.40
C ASP A 660 13.85 20.56 -13.67
N HIS A 661 14.23 20.77 -14.94
CA HIS A 661 15.58 21.15 -15.32
C HIS A 661 15.96 22.56 -14.83
N CYS A 662 15.01 23.50 -14.85
CA CYS A 662 15.17 24.84 -14.25
C CYS A 662 15.40 24.73 -12.73
N LEU A 663 14.60 23.92 -12.05
CA LEU A 663 14.68 23.70 -10.60
C LEU A 663 16.02 23.05 -10.22
N MET A 664 16.48 22.07 -10.99
CA MET A 664 17.81 21.47 -10.82
C MET A 664 18.90 22.54 -10.82
N ILE A 665 18.94 23.41 -11.84
CA ILE A 665 19.94 24.48 -11.95
C ILE A 665 19.82 25.47 -10.79
N LEU A 666 18.59 25.86 -10.40
CA LEU A 666 18.38 26.77 -9.26
C LEU A 666 18.88 26.20 -7.93
N ASN A 667 18.85 24.88 -7.77
CA ASN A 667 19.33 24.18 -6.58
C ASN A 667 20.83 23.85 -6.63
N SER A 668 21.44 23.84 -7.82
CA SER A 668 22.88 23.58 -7.98
C SER A 668 23.74 24.60 -7.21
N PRO A 669 24.80 24.14 -6.49
CA PRO A 669 25.68 25.03 -5.74
C PRO A 669 26.25 26.18 -6.56
N GLY A 670 26.08 27.41 -6.07
CA GLY A 670 26.55 28.62 -6.74
C GLY A 670 25.65 29.15 -7.86
N ASN A 671 24.53 28.49 -8.18
CA ASN A 671 23.50 29.01 -9.11
C ASN A 671 22.25 29.53 -8.39
N GLN A 672 22.22 29.42 -7.06
CA GLN A 672 21.08 29.73 -6.21
C GLN A 672 20.84 31.24 -6.14
N ILE A 673 20.21 31.82 -7.18
CA ILE A 673 19.87 33.25 -7.26
C ILE A 673 18.68 33.62 -6.36
N LEU A 674 17.93 32.63 -5.90
CA LEU A 674 16.76 32.77 -5.02
C LEU A 674 17.09 32.58 -3.53
N SER A 675 18.37 32.45 -3.16
CA SER A 675 18.79 32.06 -1.80
C SER A 675 18.47 33.05 -0.69
N SER A 676 18.18 34.31 -1.05
CA SER A 676 17.90 35.42 -0.13
C SER A 676 16.40 35.58 0.17
N LEU A 677 15.52 34.90 -0.58
CA LEU A 677 14.08 34.92 -0.36
C LEU A 677 13.71 34.16 0.91
N SER A 678 12.63 34.58 1.57
CA SER A 678 12.01 33.78 2.62
C SER A 678 11.43 32.48 2.03
N LEU A 679 11.16 31.49 2.90
CA LEU A 679 10.60 30.21 2.46
C LEU A 679 9.27 30.37 1.70
N ASP A 680 8.42 31.29 2.14
CA ASP A 680 7.10 31.53 1.52
C ASP A 680 7.23 32.23 0.18
N GLU A 681 8.11 33.22 0.07
CA GLU A 681 8.40 33.89 -1.20
C GLU A 681 9.07 32.93 -2.20
N TYR A 682 9.98 32.07 -1.75
CA TYR A 682 10.61 31.05 -2.57
C TYR A 682 9.58 30.07 -3.14
N LYS A 683 8.68 29.53 -2.29
CA LYS A 683 7.58 28.65 -2.72
C LYS A 683 6.65 29.34 -3.72
N SER A 684 6.27 30.59 -3.44
CA SER A 684 5.42 31.37 -4.34
C SER A 684 6.08 31.62 -5.69
N THR A 685 7.37 31.98 -5.68
CA THR A 685 8.18 32.23 -6.88
C THR A 685 8.30 30.97 -7.73
N LEU A 686 8.62 29.82 -7.12
CA LEU A 686 8.68 28.55 -7.85
C LEU A 686 7.34 28.18 -8.49
N LYS A 687 6.22 28.35 -7.77
CA LYS A 687 4.88 28.10 -8.31
C LYS A 687 4.56 29.01 -9.50
N MET A 688 4.99 30.27 -9.46
CA MET A 688 4.84 31.20 -10.58
C MET A 688 5.70 30.79 -11.78
N ILE A 689 6.96 30.36 -11.55
CA ILE A 689 7.85 29.88 -12.60
C ILE A 689 7.26 28.62 -13.25
N GLU A 690 6.80 27.65 -12.46
CA GLU A 690 6.16 26.42 -12.93
C GLU A 690 4.99 26.74 -13.86
N ARG A 691 4.05 27.57 -13.40
CA ARG A 691 2.87 27.95 -14.19
C ARG A 691 3.24 28.72 -15.46
N ALA A 692 4.25 29.59 -15.39
CA ALA A 692 4.72 30.37 -16.52
C ALA A 692 5.36 29.49 -17.60
N ILE A 693 6.17 28.50 -17.20
CA ILE A 693 6.75 27.52 -18.13
C ILE A 693 5.67 26.61 -18.70
N LEU A 694 4.77 26.04 -17.88
CA LEU A 694 3.68 25.22 -18.40
C LEU A 694 2.77 25.99 -19.37
N ALA A 695 2.60 27.30 -19.18
CA ALA A 695 1.80 28.14 -20.07
C ALA A 695 2.37 28.32 -21.49
N THR A 696 3.62 27.91 -21.75
CA THR A 696 4.17 27.90 -23.12
C THR A 696 3.61 26.75 -23.97
N ASP A 697 2.98 25.74 -23.36
CA ASP A 697 2.21 24.73 -24.09
C ASP A 697 0.98 25.39 -24.76
N LEU A 698 1.01 25.47 -26.09
CA LEU A 698 -0.07 26.04 -26.89
C LEU A 698 -1.42 25.34 -26.66
N ALA A 699 -1.45 24.07 -26.23
CA ALA A 699 -2.69 23.39 -25.87
C ALA A 699 -3.33 23.97 -24.60
N LEU A 700 -2.52 24.43 -23.63
CA LEU A 700 -3.00 25.13 -22.44
C LEU A 700 -3.41 26.57 -22.76
N TYR A 701 -2.65 27.26 -23.61
CA TYR A 701 -3.07 28.56 -24.16
C TYR A 701 -4.46 28.48 -24.82
N MET A 702 -4.69 27.49 -25.68
CA MET A 702 -5.98 27.28 -26.36
C MET A 702 -7.16 27.13 -25.40
N LYS A 703 -6.95 26.45 -24.27
CA LYS A 703 -7.97 26.25 -23.25
C LYS A 703 -8.27 27.52 -22.46
N ARG A 704 -7.26 28.35 -22.20
CA ARG A 704 -7.36 29.51 -21.29
C ARG A 704 -7.60 30.85 -21.98
N ARG A 705 -7.24 30.99 -23.26
CA ARG A 705 -7.30 32.28 -23.98
C ARG A 705 -8.71 32.87 -24.09
N GLY A 706 -9.74 32.03 -24.15
CA GLY A 706 -11.13 32.49 -24.27
C GLY A 706 -11.56 33.35 -23.10
N GLU A 707 -11.27 32.87 -21.88
CA GLU A 707 -11.50 33.61 -20.63
C GLU A 707 -10.76 34.97 -20.64
N PHE A 708 -9.49 34.97 -21.04
CA PHE A 708 -8.70 36.20 -21.08
C PHE A 708 -9.25 37.23 -22.06
N PHE A 709 -9.64 36.80 -23.26
CA PHE A 709 -10.19 37.68 -24.28
C PHE A 709 -11.55 38.24 -23.87
N GLU A 710 -12.41 37.44 -23.23
CA GLU A 710 -13.70 37.90 -22.72
C GLU A 710 -13.54 38.93 -21.60
N LEU A 711 -12.66 38.66 -20.63
CA LEU A 711 -12.38 39.57 -19.52
C LEU A 711 -11.86 40.93 -20.01
N THR A 712 -10.92 40.93 -20.96
CA THR A 712 -10.35 42.18 -21.50
C THR A 712 -11.36 42.91 -22.39
N LYS A 713 -12.06 42.20 -23.27
CA LYS A 713 -13.05 42.80 -24.18
C LYS A 713 -14.21 43.47 -23.44
N ASN A 714 -14.66 42.87 -22.33
CA ASN A 714 -15.75 43.42 -21.51
C ASN A 714 -15.26 44.41 -20.44
N SER A 715 -13.95 44.73 -20.41
CA SER A 715 -13.34 45.58 -19.38
C SER A 715 -13.59 45.09 -17.93
N GLN A 716 -13.58 43.76 -17.75
CA GLN A 716 -13.80 43.09 -16.47
C GLN A 716 -12.51 42.59 -15.82
N PHE A 717 -11.35 42.84 -16.44
CA PHE A 717 -10.06 42.46 -15.88
C PHE A 717 -9.74 43.29 -14.62
N VAL A 718 -9.51 42.60 -13.51
CA VAL A 718 -9.20 43.18 -12.18
C VAL A 718 -7.74 42.86 -11.81
N TRP A 719 -6.94 43.88 -11.48
CA TRP A 719 -5.49 43.74 -11.24
C TRP A 719 -5.15 43.17 -9.86
N GLU A 720 -6.07 43.29 -8.91
CA GLU A 720 -5.96 42.77 -7.54
C GLU A 720 -6.32 41.28 -7.46
N ASP A 721 -6.97 40.73 -8.49
CA ASP A 721 -7.39 39.33 -8.53
C ASP A 721 -6.25 38.42 -9.00
N GLU A 722 -5.86 37.46 -8.16
CA GLU A 722 -4.74 36.57 -8.45
C GLU A 722 -5.00 35.62 -9.63
N GLN A 723 -6.26 35.23 -9.90
CA GLN A 723 -6.58 34.40 -11.06
C GLN A 723 -6.42 35.19 -12.35
N HIS A 724 -6.87 36.45 -12.36
CA HIS A 724 -6.65 37.35 -13.50
C HIS A 724 -5.17 37.63 -13.75
N ARG A 725 -4.38 37.86 -12.69
CA ARG A 725 -2.92 38.03 -12.80
C ARG A 725 -2.22 36.76 -13.28
N ASP A 726 -2.63 35.59 -12.80
CA ASP A 726 -2.13 34.30 -13.30
C ASP A 726 -2.41 34.11 -14.79
N LEU A 727 -3.62 34.46 -15.23
CA LEU A 727 -4.00 34.41 -16.62
C LEU A 727 -3.17 35.39 -17.45
N LEU A 728 -3.00 36.63 -17.00
CA LEU A 728 -2.15 37.61 -17.66
C LEU A 728 -0.69 37.12 -17.78
N ARG A 729 -0.08 36.63 -16.70
CA ARG A 729 1.28 36.07 -16.73
C ARG A 729 1.40 34.95 -17.76
N SER A 730 0.41 34.07 -17.82
CA SER A 730 0.35 32.98 -18.80
C SER A 730 0.28 33.51 -20.24
N MET A 731 -0.56 34.52 -20.49
CA MET A 731 -0.69 35.14 -21.82
C MET A 731 0.56 35.93 -22.23
N LEU A 732 1.22 36.60 -21.27
CA LEU A 732 2.49 37.29 -21.50
C LEU A 732 3.61 36.32 -21.85
N MET A 733 3.67 35.17 -21.18
CA MET A 733 4.61 34.09 -21.52
C MET A 733 4.41 33.61 -22.95
N THR A 734 3.19 33.24 -23.34
CA THR A 734 2.89 32.84 -24.73
C THR A 734 3.24 33.96 -25.71
N ALA A 735 2.88 35.22 -25.42
CA ALA A 735 3.16 36.34 -26.30
C ALA A 735 4.67 36.60 -26.51
N CYS A 736 5.49 36.33 -25.51
CA CYS A 736 6.95 36.42 -25.60
C CYS A 736 7.54 35.26 -26.37
N ASP A 737 7.06 34.05 -26.13
CA ASP A 737 7.50 32.82 -26.79
C ASP A 737 7.29 32.92 -28.31
N ILE A 738 6.09 33.33 -28.75
CA ILE A 738 5.80 33.52 -30.18
C ILE A 738 6.19 34.90 -30.74
N SER A 739 6.97 35.71 -30.00
CA SER A 739 7.31 37.10 -30.37
C SER A 739 8.15 37.24 -31.64
N ALA A 740 8.76 36.16 -32.13
CA ALA A 740 9.47 36.16 -33.41
C ALA A 740 8.58 36.70 -34.56
N ILE A 741 7.29 36.36 -34.54
CA ILE A 741 6.33 36.77 -35.57
C ILE A 741 6.11 38.28 -35.66
N THR A 742 6.52 39.05 -34.65
CA THR A 742 6.38 40.51 -34.61
C THR A 742 7.65 41.25 -35.04
N LYS A 743 8.75 40.53 -35.29
CA LYS A 743 10.05 41.12 -35.66
C LYS A 743 10.03 41.64 -37.10
N PRO A 744 10.96 42.55 -37.48
CA PRO A 744 11.06 43.02 -38.86
C PRO A 744 11.19 41.87 -39.86
N TRP A 745 10.63 42.03 -41.07
CA TRP A 745 10.54 40.98 -42.08
C TRP A 745 11.84 40.18 -42.33
N PRO A 746 13.04 40.80 -42.49
CA PRO A 746 14.27 40.04 -42.71
C PRO A 746 14.63 39.12 -41.54
N VAL A 747 14.30 39.53 -40.31
CA VAL A 747 14.50 38.73 -39.10
C VAL A 747 13.49 37.60 -39.07
N GLN A 748 12.21 37.92 -39.28
CA GLN A 748 11.14 36.93 -39.23
C GLN A 748 11.29 35.84 -40.29
N GLN A 749 11.72 36.18 -41.50
CA GLN A 749 11.98 35.20 -42.55
C GLN A 749 13.05 34.19 -42.12
N ARG A 750 14.16 34.67 -41.56
CA ARG A 750 15.25 33.81 -41.08
C ARG A 750 14.81 32.93 -39.90
N ILE A 751 14.00 33.46 -38.99
CA ILE A 751 13.46 32.65 -37.88
C ILE A 751 12.50 31.59 -38.40
N ALA A 752 11.60 31.92 -39.33
CA ALA A 752 10.69 30.96 -39.93
C ALA A 752 11.43 29.82 -40.65
N GLU A 753 12.57 30.09 -41.27
CA GLU A 753 13.44 29.07 -41.86
C GLU A 753 14.04 28.12 -40.81
N LEU A 754 14.46 28.64 -39.65
CA LEU A 754 14.97 27.80 -38.54
C LEU A 754 13.87 26.90 -37.98
N VAL A 755 12.67 27.46 -37.74
CA VAL A 755 11.50 26.69 -37.27
C VAL A 755 11.13 25.60 -38.27
N ALA A 756 11.07 25.93 -39.57
CA ALA A 756 10.77 24.95 -40.62
C ALA A 756 11.84 23.85 -40.69
N THR A 757 13.12 24.22 -40.56
CA THR A 757 14.22 23.24 -40.53
C THR A 757 14.04 22.25 -39.38
N GLU A 758 13.71 22.72 -38.19
CA GLU A 758 13.47 21.86 -37.03
C GLU A 758 12.26 20.93 -37.23
N PHE A 759 11.13 21.45 -37.75
CA PHE A 759 9.97 20.61 -38.05
C PHE A 759 10.27 19.56 -39.13
N PHE A 760 11.08 19.88 -40.13
CA PHE A 760 11.51 18.92 -41.14
C PHE A 760 12.42 17.85 -40.56
N GLU A 761 13.35 18.21 -39.68
CA GLU A 761 14.19 17.24 -38.97
C GLU A 761 13.36 16.29 -38.11
N GLN A 762 12.32 16.80 -37.44
CA GLN A 762 11.36 15.95 -36.72
C GLN A 762 10.58 15.04 -37.69
N GLY A 763 10.05 15.56 -38.79
CA GLY A 763 9.33 14.75 -39.78
C GLY A 763 10.18 13.64 -40.39
N ASP A 764 11.47 13.93 -40.63
CA ASP A 764 12.46 12.96 -41.09
C ASP A 764 12.78 11.90 -40.01
N LYS A 765 12.69 12.25 -38.71
CA LYS A 765 12.75 11.26 -37.60
C LYS A 765 11.49 10.41 -37.53
N GLU A 766 10.30 11.00 -37.61
CA GLU A 766 9.01 10.26 -37.58
C GLU A 766 8.94 9.22 -38.70
N ARG A 767 9.39 9.57 -39.89
CA ARG A 767 9.45 8.64 -41.03
C ARG A 767 10.43 7.49 -40.78
N ARG A 768 11.60 7.76 -40.20
CA ARG A 768 12.67 6.75 -39.99
C ARG A 768 12.45 5.85 -38.78
N GLU A 769 11.99 6.42 -37.67
CA GLU A 769 11.91 5.72 -36.38
C GLU A 769 10.52 5.13 -36.13
N LEU A 770 9.45 5.81 -36.57
CA LEU A 770 8.07 5.41 -36.31
C LEU A 770 7.35 4.84 -37.54
N ASN A 771 7.95 4.93 -38.73
CA ASN A 771 7.33 4.55 -40.02
C ASN A 771 5.98 5.25 -40.26
N ILE A 772 5.85 6.53 -39.87
CA ILE A 772 4.64 7.34 -40.06
C ILE A 772 4.89 8.42 -41.12
N GLU A 773 3.88 8.69 -41.93
CA GLU A 773 3.87 9.84 -42.85
C GLU A 773 3.73 11.15 -42.04
N PRO A 774 4.72 12.06 -42.06
CA PRO A 774 4.64 13.30 -41.31
C PRO A 774 3.57 14.23 -41.88
N SER A 775 3.03 15.10 -41.02
CA SER A 775 2.07 16.13 -41.44
C SER A 775 2.69 17.11 -42.45
N ASP A 776 1.85 17.82 -43.21
CA ASP A 776 2.31 18.82 -44.20
C ASP A 776 3.28 19.86 -43.62
N LEU A 777 3.12 20.23 -42.33
CA LEU A 777 4.00 21.16 -41.63
C LEU A 777 5.44 20.64 -41.49
N MET A 778 5.57 19.33 -41.30
CA MET A 778 6.84 18.64 -41.01
C MET A 778 7.39 17.91 -42.25
N ASN A 779 6.70 18.02 -43.39
CA ASN A 779 7.12 17.38 -44.62
C ASN A 779 7.93 18.36 -45.49
N ARG A 780 9.24 18.10 -45.61
CA ARG A 780 10.15 18.93 -46.43
C ARG A 780 9.77 19.04 -47.91
N GLU A 781 9.00 18.08 -48.43
CA GLU A 781 8.53 18.09 -49.81
C GLU A 781 7.40 19.11 -50.04
N LYS A 782 6.72 19.54 -48.97
CA LYS A 782 5.62 20.52 -49.01
C LYS A 782 6.05 21.92 -48.55
N LYS A 783 7.32 22.26 -48.78
CA LYS A 783 7.92 23.54 -48.38
C LYS A 783 7.21 24.74 -49.01
N ASP A 784 6.65 24.57 -50.20
CA ASP A 784 5.82 25.55 -50.92
C ASP A 784 4.58 25.99 -50.13
N LYS A 785 4.07 25.16 -49.21
CA LYS A 785 2.91 25.48 -48.38
C LYS A 785 3.24 26.34 -47.16
N ILE A 786 4.52 26.48 -46.76
CA ILE A 786 4.91 27.23 -45.55
C ILE A 786 4.26 28.62 -45.48
N PRO A 787 4.25 29.45 -46.54
CA PRO A 787 3.62 30.77 -46.47
C PRO A 787 2.14 30.72 -46.05
N SER A 788 1.36 29.81 -46.63
CA SER A 788 -0.06 29.65 -46.29
C SER A 788 -0.27 29.18 -44.83
N MET A 789 0.62 28.32 -44.34
CA MET A 789 0.58 27.82 -42.97
C MET A 789 0.95 28.91 -41.97
N GLN A 790 1.92 29.77 -42.29
CA GLN A 790 2.28 30.93 -41.49
C GLN A 790 1.13 31.93 -41.39
N VAL A 791 0.43 32.23 -42.49
CA VAL A 791 -0.78 33.08 -42.44
C VAL A 791 -1.84 32.47 -41.50
N SER A 792 -2.08 31.17 -41.63
CA SER A 792 -3.06 30.45 -40.79
C SER A 792 -2.66 30.48 -39.31
N PHE A 793 -1.38 30.31 -38.99
CA PHE A 793 -0.85 30.41 -37.64
C PHE A 793 -1.03 31.82 -37.06
N ILE A 794 -0.71 32.86 -37.83
CA ILE A 794 -0.89 34.26 -37.41
C ILE A 794 -2.36 34.53 -37.07
N ASP A 795 -3.28 34.14 -37.97
CA ASP A 795 -4.71 34.36 -37.80
C ASP A 795 -5.28 33.60 -36.60
N ALA A 796 -4.89 32.33 -36.45
CA ALA A 796 -5.46 31.46 -35.42
C ALA A 796 -4.89 31.73 -34.03
N ILE A 797 -3.62 32.12 -33.91
CA ILE A 797 -2.88 32.18 -32.64
C ILE A 797 -2.52 33.61 -32.25
N CYS A 798 -1.86 34.34 -33.15
CA CYS A 798 -1.10 35.55 -32.82
C CYS A 798 -1.97 36.80 -32.78
N THR A 799 -2.82 37.00 -33.80
CA THR A 799 -3.53 38.26 -34.01
C THR A 799 -4.36 38.65 -32.79
N GLN A 800 -5.22 37.75 -32.32
CA GLN A 800 -6.11 38.05 -31.19
C GLN A 800 -5.34 38.31 -29.88
N LEU A 801 -4.20 37.64 -29.69
CA LEU A 801 -3.35 37.85 -28.51
C LEU A 801 -2.71 39.25 -28.53
N TYR A 802 -2.08 39.64 -29.64
CA TYR A 802 -1.43 40.95 -29.73
C TYR A 802 -2.44 42.10 -29.83
N GLU A 803 -3.63 41.89 -30.40
CA GLU A 803 -4.74 42.85 -30.33
C GLU A 803 -5.18 43.11 -28.89
N THR A 804 -5.33 42.04 -28.11
CA THR A 804 -5.71 42.15 -26.70
C THR A 804 -4.62 42.86 -25.89
N LEU A 805 -3.35 42.52 -26.10
CA LEU A 805 -2.22 43.17 -25.41
C LEU A 805 -2.08 44.65 -25.77
N ALA A 806 -2.26 45.02 -27.05
CA ALA A 806 -2.27 46.41 -27.49
C ALA A 806 -3.48 47.18 -26.91
N GLY A 807 -4.62 46.50 -26.72
CA GLY A 807 -5.79 47.06 -26.04
C GLY A 807 -5.58 47.29 -24.54
N MET A 808 -4.78 46.44 -23.88
CA MET A 808 -4.43 46.62 -22.46
C MET A 808 -3.38 47.71 -22.23
N SER A 809 -2.39 47.82 -23.13
CA SER A 809 -1.38 48.86 -23.10
C SER A 809 -1.09 49.34 -24.52
N GLU A 810 -1.40 50.61 -24.80
CA GLU A 810 -1.15 51.24 -26.11
C GLU A 810 0.32 51.15 -26.52
N TYR A 811 1.23 51.11 -25.54
CA TYR A 811 2.67 50.95 -25.77
C TYR A 811 3.07 49.58 -26.35
N CYS A 812 2.17 48.59 -26.31
CA CYS A 812 2.36 47.27 -26.93
C CYS A 812 1.92 47.23 -28.40
N SER A 813 1.32 48.30 -28.94
CA SER A 813 0.89 48.39 -30.34
C SER A 813 1.95 48.01 -31.38
N PRO A 814 3.27 48.30 -31.20
CA PRO A 814 4.30 47.87 -32.14
C PRO A 814 4.36 46.35 -32.38
N LEU A 815 3.97 45.52 -31.40
CA LEU A 815 3.90 44.07 -31.55
C LEU A 815 2.79 43.67 -32.52
N LEU A 816 1.61 44.27 -32.35
CA LEU A 816 0.46 44.05 -33.23
C LEU A 816 0.76 44.52 -34.66
N GLU A 817 1.34 45.71 -34.81
CA GLU A 817 1.72 46.24 -36.12
C GLU A 817 2.74 45.34 -36.82
N GLY A 818 3.76 44.86 -36.09
CA GLY A 818 4.75 43.92 -36.62
C GLY A 818 4.10 42.62 -37.10
N CYS A 819 3.20 42.06 -36.29
CA CYS A 819 2.44 40.86 -36.63
C CYS A 819 1.59 41.07 -37.90
N GLN A 820 0.86 42.18 -38.01
CA GLN A 820 0.03 42.51 -39.16
C GLN A 820 0.86 42.74 -40.44
N LYS A 821 2.01 43.43 -40.34
CA LYS A 821 2.94 43.62 -41.46
C LYS A 821 3.47 42.28 -41.97
N ASN A 822 3.91 41.40 -41.08
CA ASN A 822 4.40 40.08 -41.47
C ASN A 822 3.31 39.19 -42.05
N ARG A 823 2.08 39.28 -41.53
CA ARG A 823 0.92 38.60 -42.12
C ARG A 823 0.71 38.97 -43.59
N GLN A 824 0.81 40.26 -43.92
CA GLN A 824 0.65 40.74 -45.29
C GLN A 824 1.77 40.22 -46.20
N GLN A 825 3.02 40.20 -45.73
CA GLN A 825 4.16 39.65 -46.47
C GLN A 825 3.98 38.14 -46.73
N TRP A 826 3.61 37.37 -45.72
CA TRP A 826 3.34 35.94 -45.87
C TRP A 826 2.17 35.66 -46.81
N LYS A 827 1.12 36.48 -46.76
CA LYS A 827 -0.02 36.37 -47.69
C LYS A 827 0.41 36.61 -49.13
N HIS A 828 1.24 37.63 -49.38
CA HIS A 828 1.78 37.89 -50.71
C HIS A 828 2.57 36.70 -51.24
N LEU A 829 3.46 36.12 -50.42
CA LEU A 829 4.23 34.93 -50.79
C LEU A 829 3.34 33.71 -51.06
N ALA A 830 2.27 33.53 -50.27
CA ALA A 830 1.31 32.44 -50.50
C ALA A 830 0.59 32.59 -51.85
N GLU A 831 0.13 33.80 -52.19
CA GLU A 831 -0.50 34.10 -53.48
C GLU A 831 0.46 33.94 -54.66
N GLU A 832 1.76 34.24 -54.48
CA GLU A 832 2.81 34.01 -55.49
C GLU A 832 3.07 32.52 -55.72
N CYS A 833 3.17 31.72 -54.65
CA CYS A 833 3.32 30.27 -54.74
C CYS A 833 2.14 29.62 -55.48
N GLU A 834 0.90 30.04 -55.18
CA GLU A 834 -0.30 29.55 -55.87
C GLU A 834 -0.29 29.91 -57.37
N LYS A 835 0.11 31.13 -57.73
CA LYS A 835 0.23 31.56 -59.14
C LYS A 835 1.35 30.82 -59.88
N GLY A 836 2.46 30.51 -59.21
CA GLY A 836 3.56 29.71 -59.77
C GLY A 836 3.14 28.27 -60.09
N LEU A 837 2.34 27.66 -59.21
CA LEU A 837 1.74 26.33 -59.40
C LEU A 837 0.72 26.29 -60.56
N VAL A 838 -0.08 27.34 -60.74
CA VAL A 838 -1.09 27.43 -61.81
C VAL A 838 -0.47 27.66 -63.20
N ASN A 839 0.69 28.33 -63.27
CA ASN A 839 1.37 28.65 -64.54
C ASN A 839 2.37 27.60 -65.02
N GLY A 840 2.45 26.42 -64.38
CA GLY A 840 3.22 25.27 -64.88
C GLY A 840 4.74 25.48 -64.98
N LEU A 841 5.32 26.29 -64.09
CA LEU A 841 6.77 26.49 -64.00
C LEU A 841 7.27 26.09 -62.60
N VAL A 842 7.23 24.79 -62.30
CA VAL A 842 8.15 24.10 -61.38
C VAL A 842 8.46 22.73 -61.93
#